data_AF-A0A449AIS6-F1
#
_entry.id   AF-A0A449AIS6-F1
#
_cell.length_a   1.000
_cell.length_b   1.000
_cell.length_c   1.000
_cell.angle_alpha   90.00
_cell.angle_beta   90.00
_cell.angle_gamma   90.00
#
_symmetry.space_group_name_H-M   'P 1'
#
loop_
_entity.id
_entity.type
_entity.pdbx_description
1 polymer ?
#
loop_
_entity_poly.entity_id
_entity_poly.type
_entity_poly.pdbx_seq_one_letter_code
_entity_poly.pdbx_strand_id
1 'polypeptide(L)'
;MNKIKKVLVLSSLSAILPFTIVSCTNGTNDGNEQKNNPNKNKIKPENKEIQNAQDKNKNINGQKSSDTPSADTKLKKDEKLNDKTNNINNNKQEDDIDIIDSKKLDEKTIKLIENQYLDLIENKVISESFFINSSVEVIKKLNVKNYKKFVLEAVKQDREVLKYASEEMKKEFGKNRDIMLEAVKRDGSALYYASEELKKDKEVVLEAVKQDYRALSYASKELENDKDIVLEAFKWYGGGLQFASEELMKKEFGKNKNIMLEVVKRDGWALQFASDELKRDREVVLEAVKQDGSALEYASEEMKKEFGKNRDIMLEAVKRDGSALYYASEELKKDKEVVLEAVKRDYRALEYASDELKKDKAVGLEAVKQNGLALQFASEMLKKDKEIVLEAVKRNGYALEYASDELKKDKEVVLEAVKQNGLALQFASDELKKDKEVVLEAVKQDREVLKYASKELRGDRKFMLEAAKQNGYTLLFASEELKKDKALVLEAVKQAGGALQYASKELWSDKDVVLETVKQDGWALGYASDELKKDKALVLEAVKRAGGALQSASDELKKDKEVVLEAAKRDGDALLFASEELKKDKEVVLEAVKRNGYALEYASDELKKDKEVVLEAVKERYSSLQFASQELWKDKDVVLETVKQDGRALEYTSKELKNDKDVVLEAVKQNGLALQFASEMLKKDKEIVLEAVKRNGYALEYASDELKKDKEVVLEAVKRAGGALQSASDELKKDKEVVLEAVKQDREVLKYASKELWSDKDVALEAVKQNGYALQFASEELKKEFGKNKNIMLEAVKRDGSALEYASDELKKDKEVVLEAVKQDGWALGYASDELKKDKEVVLEAVKQDYRALSYASKELENDKDIVLEAFKWYGGGLQFASEELMKKEFGKNKNIMLEVVKRDGWALQFASDELKRDREVVLEAVKRDGSALEYASDELRGDRKFMLEAAKRDGDALLFASEELKKDKAFISEIIKINPYIILYSYEVFDFSYISNISEYKEKNQNTINLSNLLKKAVPHTLSGTYKYKDLKNLIDKSNEDKQNLISILVKEPDLLKYIPYEFSNDKEFISLIAKQNKDIIKFTSRRLQYDEEFINSIKNN
;
A
#
# COMPACT_ATOMS: atom_id res chain seq x y z
N MET A 1 -54.37 23.66 15.76
CA MET A 1 -52.93 23.35 15.80
C MET A 1 -52.72 21.97 15.15
N ASN A 2 -52.30 21.72 13.90
CA ASN A 2 -51.24 22.32 13.08
C ASN A 2 -50.08 22.83 13.94
N LYS A 3 -48.83 22.44 13.74
CA LYS A 3 -48.20 21.60 12.72
C LYS A 3 -46.72 21.72 13.07
N ILE A 4 -45.99 20.62 13.26
CA ILE A 4 -44.69 20.46 12.61
C ILE A 4 -44.59 18.99 12.18
N LYS A 5 -45.06 18.74 10.97
CA LYS A 5 -44.64 17.67 10.05
C LYS A 5 -44.88 18.31 8.69
N LYS A 6 -43.97 18.31 7.74
CA LYS A 6 -43.22 17.16 7.22
C LYS A 6 -42.33 17.71 6.09
N VAL A 7 -41.14 17.10 5.92
CA VAL A 7 -40.66 16.52 4.64
C VAL A 7 -40.13 17.55 3.62
N LEU A 8 -39.03 17.33 2.91
CA LEU A 8 -38.56 16.29 1.98
C LEU A 8 -37.04 16.58 1.82
N VAL A 9 -36.08 15.71 1.46
CA VAL A 9 -35.99 14.29 1.13
C VAL A 9 -34.55 13.99 0.64
N LEU A 10 -34.12 12.72 0.72
CA LEU A 10 -33.11 11.99 -0.09
C LEU A 10 -31.66 12.50 -0.13
N SER A 11 -30.72 11.69 0.39
CA SER A 11 -29.83 10.77 -0.37
C SER A 11 -28.88 11.53 -1.31
N SER A 12 -27.56 11.42 -1.22
CA SER A 12 -26.81 10.20 -1.45
C SER A 12 -25.30 10.53 -1.51
N LEU A 13 -24.50 9.58 -1.01
CA LEU A 13 -23.15 9.16 -1.44
C LEU A 13 -22.12 10.18 -1.94
N SER A 14 -20.91 10.15 -1.36
CA SER A 14 -19.82 9.30 -1.89
C SER A 14 -18.49 9.61 -1.18
N ALA A 15 -17.91 8.58 -0.56
CA ALA A 15 -16.48 8.42 -0.45
C ALA A 15 -16.21 6.98 -0.88
N ILE A 16 -15.63 6.83 -2.08
CA ILE A 16 -15.04 5.62 -2.62
C ILE A 16 -13.55 5.93 -2.73
N LEU A 17 -12.68 4.99 -2.35
CA LEU A 17 -11.56 4.48 -3.17
C LEU A 17 -10.80 3.38 -2.37
N PRO A 18 -10.06 2.46 -3.05
CA PRO A 18 -10.52 1.08 -3.26
C PRO A 18 -9.38 0.03 -3.14
N PHE A 19 -9.54 -1.09 -3.88
CA PHE A 19 -8.67 -2.25 -4.17
C PHE A 19 -8.98 -3.53 -3.37
N THR A 20 -9.27 -4.71 -3.95
CA THR A 20 -9.64 -5.16 -5.31
C THR A 20 -9.94 -6.67 -5.24
N ILE A 21 -11.09 -7.08 -5.80
CA ILE A 21 -11.33 -8.16 -6.80
C ILE A 21 -10.88 -9.60 -6.45
N VAL A 22 -11.81 -10.58 -6.47
CA VAL A 22 -12.07 -11.53 -7.59
C VAL A 22 -13.31 -12.39 -7.27
N SER A 23 -14.08 -12.59 -8.34
CA SER A 23 -15.37 -13.24 -8.57
C SER A 23 -15.58 -14.68 -8.11
N CYS A 24 -16.85 -15.09 -7.95
CA CYS A 24 -17.53 -16.06 -8.85
C CYS A 24 -19.00 -16.36 -8.44
N THR A 25 -19.93 -15.96 -9.32
CA THR A 25 -21.08 -16.69 -9.93
C THR A 25 -21.95 -17.71 -9.16
N ASN A 26 -23.24 -17.67 -9.55
CA ASN A 26 -24.36 -18.64 -9.42
C ASN A 26 -25.21 -18.46 -8.14
N GLY A 27 -26.50 -18.14 -8.16
CA GLY A 27 -27.54 -18.30 -9.18
C GLY A 27 -28.39 -19.53 -8.87
N THR A 28 -29.57 -19.35 -8.25
CA THR A 28 -30.81 -20.10 -8.53
C THR A 28 -32.02 -19.50 -7.80
N ASN A 29 -33.16 -19.66 -8.46
CA ASN A 29 -34.50 -19.13 -8.23
C ASN A 29 -35.25 -19.69 -7.00
N ASP A 30 -36.31 -18.95 -6.65
CA ASP A 30 -37.72 -19.36 -6.38
C ASP A 30 -38.23 -18.56 -5.16
N GLY A 31 -39.37 -17.88 -5.12
CA GLY A 31 -40.58 -17.81 -5.96
C GLY A 31 -41.76 -17.48 -5.02
N ASN A 32 -42.70 -16.61 -5.48
CA ASN A 32 -44.06 -16.36 -4.96
C ASN A 32 -44.26 -15.60 -3.62
N GLU A 33 -45.32 -14.81 -3.39
CA GLU A 33 -46.26 -14.01 -4.19
C GLU A 33 -47.21 -13.26 -3.18
N GLN A 34 -47.70 -12.09 -3.58
CA GLN A 34 -49.04 -11.50 -3.27
C GLN A 34 -49.42 -10.76 -1.94
N LYS A 35 -49.59 -9.43 -2.12
CA LYS A 35 -50.84 -8.60 -2.00
C LYS A 35 -51.48 -8.22 -0.64
N ASN A 36 -51.63 -6.89 -0.45
CA ASN A 36 -52.87 -6.08 -0.32
C ASN A 36 -52.98 -5.04 0.84
N ASN A 37 -53.46 -3.86 0.44
CA ASN A 37 -53.76 -2.56 1.09
C ASN A 37 -55.20 -2.59 1.73
N PRO A 38 -55.96 -1.51 2.15
CA PRO A 38 -55.71 -0.04 2.30
C PRO A 38 -56.48 0.73 3.45
N ASN A 39 -56.44 2.10 3.40
CA ASN A 39 -57.44 3.15 3.79
C ASN A 39 -57.44 3.76 5.24
N LYS A 40 -57.78 5.04 5.53
CA LYS A 40 -57.95 6.36 4.83
C LYS A 40 -58.34 7.47 5.86
N ASN A 41 -58.17 8.76 5.47
CA ASN A 41 -59.00 9.97 5.81
C ASN A 41 -58.85 10.69 7.19
N LYS A 42 -59.05 12.02 7.38
CA LYS A 42 -59.10 13.27 6.58
C LYS A 42 -59.45 14.48 7.53
N ILE A 43 -59.09 15.71 7.13
CA ILE A 43 -59.75 17.03 7.41
C ILE A 43 -59.18 18.00 8.50
N LYS A 44 -59.31 19.29 8.13
CA LYS A 44 -58.78 20.64 8.51
C LYS A 44 -59.96 21.50 9.08
N PRO A 45 -59.95 22.86 9.23
CA PRO A 45 -58.89 23.90 9.43
C PRO A 45 -59.23 25.05 10.45
N GLU A 46 -58.44 26.16 10.37
CA GLU A 46 -58.71 27.60 10.73
C GLU A 46 -58.74 28.08 12.22
N ASN A 47 -58.41 29.33 12.63
CA ASN A 47 -57.82 30.56 12.04
C ASN A 47 -57.35 31.57 13.15
N LYS A 48 -56.40 32.49 12.79
CA LYS A 48 -56.22 33.94 13.15
C LYS A 48 -55.65 34.54 14.48
N GLU A 49 -54.66 35.43 14.24
CA GLU A 49 -54.42 36.84 14.70
C GLU A 49 -53.69 37.22 16.02
N ILE A 50 -52.68 38.13 15.92
CA ILE A 50 -52.55 39.52 16.47
C ILE A 50 -51.06 40.01 16.57
N GLN A 51 -50.86 41.33 16.47
CA GLN A 51 -49.71 42.19 16.07
C GLN A 51 -48.85 42.86 17.19
N ASN A 52 -47.78 43.58 16.75
CA ASN A 52 -47.22 44.89 17.23
C ASN A 52 -46.35 44.91 18.52
N ALA A 53 -45.37 45.82 18.79
CA ALA A 53 -44.83 47.06 18.18
C ALA A 53 -43.43 47.45 18.79
N GLN A 54 -42.93 48.63 18.41
CA GLN A 54 -41.57 49.21 18.42
C GLN A 54 -41.11 49.97 19.69
N ASP A 55 -39.83 50.41 19.65
CA ASP A 55 -39.31 51.79 19.86
C ASP A 55 -38.38 52.17 21.06
N LYS A 56 -37.15 52.60 20.67
CA LYS A 56 -36.44 53.89 20.95
C LYS A 56 -35.54 54.17 22.19
N ASN A 57 -34.35 54.71 21.81
CA ASN A 57 -33.61 55.89 22.34
C ASN A 57 -32.87 55.77 23.69
N LYS A 58 -31.78 56.49 24.01
CA LYS A 58 -30.68 57.23 23.33
C LYS A 58 -29.92 57.92 24.49
N ASN A 59 -28.58 58.01 24.42
CA ASN A 59 -27.74 59.14 24.89
C ASN A 59 -27.66 59.44 26.43
N ILE A 60 -26.62 60.01 27.06
CA ILE A 60 -25.33 60.63 26.65
C ILE A 60 -24.51 60.98 27.93
N ASN A 61 -23.18 61.16 27.75
CA ASN A 61 -22.19 61.97 28.51
C ASN A 61 -21.52 61.45 29.80
N GLY A 62 -20.18 61.31 29.75
CA GLY A 62 -19.28 62.48 29.84
C GLY A 62 -18.36 62.52 31.07
N GLN A 63 -17.05 62.32 30.85
CA GLN A 63 -15.95 63.29 31.12
C GLN A 63 -15.60 63.52 32.61
N LYS A 64 -14.39 63.80 33.08
CA LYS A 64 -12.98 63.96 32.64
C LYS A 64 -12.21 64.17 33.97
N SER A 65 -10.89 64.01 34.05
CA SER A 65 -9.87 65.08 34.18
C SER A 65 -8.67 64.48 34.98
N SER A 66 -7.41 64.92 34.97
CA SER A 66 -6.64 65.94 34.25
C SER A 66 -5.17 65.88 34.74
N ASP A 67 -4.27 66.58 34.02
CA ASP A 67 -3.09 67.34 34.50
C ASP A 67 -1.64 66.91 34.11
N THR A 68 -1.14 67.57 33.05
CA THR A 68 0.04 68.49 32.86
C THR A 68 1.13 68.69 33.96
N PRO A 69 2.31 69.38 33.73
CA PRO A 69 2.68 70.38 32.65
C PRO A 69 4.16 70.48 32.09
N SER A 70 4.33 71.25 30.97
CA SER A 70 5.40 72.26 30.61
C SER A 70 6.89 71.85 30.34
N ALA A 71 7.79 72.53 29.59
CA ALA A 71 7.85 73.73 28.72
C ALA A 71 9.22 73.84 27.95
N ASP A 72 9.27 74.72 26.93
CA ASP A 72 10.38 75.62 26.48
C ASP A 72 11.34 75.38 25.27
N THR A 73 11.23 76.35 24.33
CA THR A 73 12.19 77.14 23.48
C THR A 73 13.15 76.57 22.41
N LYS A 74 12.86 76.92 21.13
CA LYS A 74 13.55 77.81 20.15
C LYS A 74 15.09 77.74 19.84
N LEU A 75 15.34 77.81 18.51
CA LEU A 75 16.46 78.41 17.72
C LEU A 75 17.82 77.65 17.66
N LYS A 76 18.65 77.64 16.61
CA LYS A 76 18.61 77.82 15.12
C LYS A 76 20.08 77.62 14.63
N LYS A 77 20.26 76.79 13.57
CA LYS A 77 21.17 76.95 12.39
C LYS A 77 22.73 76.91 12.43
N ASP A 78 23.22 76.05 11.51
CA ASP A 78 24.25 76.21 10.45
C ASP A 78 25.70 75.65 10.61
N GLU A 79 25.97 74.63 9.75
CA GLU A 79 27.12 74.28 8.90
C GLU A 79 28.57 73.93 9.37
N LYS A 80 28.92 72.65 9.09
CA LYS A 80 30.08 72.06 8.34
C LYS A 80 31.35 71.49 9.02
N LEU A 81 31.46 70.15 8.85
CA LEU A 81 32.57 69.25 8.40
C LEU A 81 33.64 68.61 9.35
N ASN A 82 33.59 67.25 9.38
CA ASN A 82 34.60 66.17 9.59
C ASN A 82 35.41 66.06 10.92
N ASP A 83 35.78 64.91 11.53
CA ASP A 83 35.59 63.43 11.31
C ASP A 83 35.99 62.62 12.61
N LYS A 84 35.30 61.49 12.90
CA LYS A 84 35.59 60.19 13.64
C LYS A 84 36.33 60.04 15.02
N THR A 85 35.72 59.32 16.01
CA THR A 85 36.37 58.61 17.18
C THR A 85 35.49 57.61 18.01
N ASN A 86 36.12 56.52 18.55
CA ASN A 86 35.97 55.64 19.78
C ASN A 86 34.64 55.06 20.39
N ASN A 87 34.65 53.81 20.95
CA ASN A 87 33.92 53.37 22.20
C ASN A 87 34.15 51.90 22.75
N ILE A 88 34.03 51.69 24.08
CA ILE A 88 34.32 50.44 24.89
C ILE A 88 33.32 50.21 26.09
N ASN A 89 33.01 48.92 26.37
CA ASN A 89 32.50 48.14 27.55
C ASN A 89 31.76 48.75 28.78
N ASN A 90 30.58 48.19 29.13
CA ASN A 90 30.26 47.19 30.21
C ASN A 90 28.74 47.16 30.57
N ASN A 91 28.26 46.00 31.08
CA ASN A 91 27.09 45.73 31.97
C ASN A 91 25.68 45.34 31.46
N LYS A 92 25.17 44.32 32.20
CA LYS A 92 23.82 43.76 32.44
C LYS A 92 22.63 44.75 32.39
N GLN A 93 21.47 44.30 31.88
CA GLN A 93 20.13 44.41 32.51
C GLN A 93 19.02 43.81 31.61
N GLU A 94 18.07 43.09 32.25
CA GLU A 94 16.58 43.07 32.04
C GLU A 94 16.02 42.81 30.60
N ASP A 95 15.01 41.98 30.35
CA ASP A 95 13.61 42.09 30.77
C ASP A 95 12.73 40.87 30.36
N ASP A 96 11.68 40.65 31.15
CA ASP A 96 10.42 39.94 30.87
C ASP A 96 9.62 40.55 29.70
N ILE A 97 8.88 39.75 28.90
CA ILE A 97 7.64 40.22 28.22
C ILE A 97 6.55 39.12 28.28
N ASP A 98 5.46 39.48 28.97
CA ASP A 98 4.27 38.70 29.32
C ASP A 98 3.38 38.19 28.17
N ILE A 99 2.68 37.09 28.46
CA ILE A 99 1.52 36.55 27.74
C ILE A 99 0.37 37.56 27.83
N ILE A 100 -0.11 38.07 26.69
CA ILE A 100 -1.17 39.08 26.65
C ILE A 100 -2.57 38.45 26.73
N ASP A 101 -3.28 38.74 27.82
CA ASP A 101 -4.70 38.42 28.03
C ASP A 101 -5.62 39.31 27.13
N SER A 102 -6.47 38.69 26.30
CA SER A 102 -7.19 39.37 25.19
C SER A 102 -8.26 40.38 25.64
N LYS A 103 -8.55 40.45 26.94
CA LYS A 103 -9.59 41.31 27.53
C LYS A 103 -9.13 42.72 27.94
N LYS A 104 -7.83 43.06 27.92
CA LYS A 104 -7.30 44.39 28.29
C LYS A 104 -6.10 44.88 27.46
N LEU A 105 -6.15 44.76 26.13
CA LEU A 105 -5.15 45.38 25.25
C LEU A 105 -5.46 46.87 25.04
N ASP A 106 -4.56 47.76 25.45
CA ASP A 106 -4.62 49.20 25.14
C ASP A 106 -4.05 49.52 23.74
N GLU A 107 -4.39 50.69 23.19
CA GLU A 107 -3.93 51.14 21.85
C GLU A 107 -2.39 51.21 21.73
N LYS A 108 -1.69 51.32 22.86
CA LYS A 108 -0.23 51.47 22.91
C LYS A 108 0.46 50.12 22.72
N THR A 109 -0.08 49.08 23.34
CA THR A 109 0.38 47.70 23.20
C THR A 109 0.07 47.14 21.82
N ILE A 110 -1.09 47.48 21.25
CA ILE A 110 -1.44 47.16 19.86
C ILE A 110 -0.43 47.77 18.87
N LYS A 111 -0.04 49.05 19.06
CA LYS A 111 0.98 49.70 18.23
C LYS A 111 2.39 49.12 18.40
N LEU A 112 2.75 48.67 19.60
CA LEU A 112 4.04 48.01 19.86
C LEU A 112 4.13 46.69 19.11
N ILE A 113 3.06 45.89 19.15
CA ILE A 113 2.94 44.65 18.40
C ILE A 113 2.97 44.95 16.88
N GLU A 114 2.20 45.93 16.40
CA GLU A 114 2.21 46.33 14.98
C GLU A 114 3.62 46.73 14.48
N ASN A 115 4.43 47.41 15.30
CA ASN A 115 5.79 47.77 14.96
C ASN A 115 6.74 46.55 14.95
N GLN A 116 6.61 45.62 15.89
CA GLN A 116 7.37 44.36 15.88
C GLN A 116 7.02 43.50 14.66
N TYR A 117 5.75 43.47 14.24
CA TYR A 117 5.33 42.84 12.98
C TYR A 117 5.96 43.49 11.76
N LEU A 118 6.01 44.82 11.69
CA LEU A 118 6.63 45.54 10.57
C LEU A 118 8.14 45.28 10.50
N ASP A 119 8.83 45.21 11.65
CA ASP A 119 10.26 44.88 11.74
C ASP A 119 10.58 43.44 11.29
N LEU A 120 9.74 42.46 11.63
CA LEU A 120 9.90 41.06 11.18
C LEU A 120 9.67 40.91 9.66
N ILE A 121 8.72 41.68 9.09
CA ILE A 121 8.48 41.73 7.64
C ILE A 121 9.67 42.40 6.93
N GLU A 122 10.23 43.47 7.47
CA GLU A 122 11.37 44.19 6.86
C GLU A 122 12.69 43.39 6.93
N ASN A 123 12.88 42.57 7.98
CA ASN A 123 14.08 41.75 8.16
C ASN A 123 14.01 40.30 7.60
N LYS A 124 12.87 39.88 7.03
CA LYS A 124 12.65 38.52 6.44
C LYS A 124 12.91 37.32 7.37
N VAL A 125 12.76 37.46 8.69
CA VAL A 125 12.89 36.34 9.64
C VAL A 125 11.51 35.99 10.20
N ILE A 126 10.89 34.91 9.71
CA ILE A 126 9.60 34.43 10.22
C ILE A 126 9.80 33.01 10.77
N SER A 127 9.57 32.81 12.08
CA SER A 127 9.73 31.51 12.75
C SER A 127 8.41 30.76 12.94
N GLU A 128 8.44 29.42 12.92
CA GLU A 128 7.31 28.51 13.20
C GLU A 128 6.58 28.81 14.53
N SER A 129 7.32 29.27 15.55
CA SER A 129 6.80 29.55 16.89
C SER A 129 5.69 30.63 16.94
N PHE A 130 5.62 31.47 15.90
CA PHE A 130 4.73 32.62 15.85
C PHE A 130 3.27 32.24 15.54
N PHE A 131 3.08 31.29 14.62
CA PHE A 131 1.77 30.82 14.17
C PHE A 131 1.09 29.90 15.20
N ILE A 132 1.88 29.26 16.05
CA ILE A 132 1.42 28.39 17.13
C ILE A 132 0.79 29.21 18.28
N ASN A 133 1.25 30.46 18.49
CA ASN A 133 0.92 31.27 19.68
C ASN A 133 -0.06 32.45 19.46
N SER A 134 -0.49 32.73 18.22
CA SER A 134 -1.34 33.90 17.91
C SER A 134 -2.84 33.60 18.05
N SER A 135 -3.59 34.37 18.84
CA SER A 135 -5.06 34.21 18.97
C SER A 135 -5.85 35.00 17.92
N VAL A 136 -6.97 34.44 17.45
CA VAL A 136 -7.86 35.07 16.45
C VAL A 136 -8.43 36.41 16.91
N GLU A 137 -8.60 36.63 18.23
CA GLU A 137 -9.05 37.91 18.78
C GLU A 137 -8.01 39.03 18.68
N VAL A 138 -6.72 38.69 18.80
CA VAL A 138 -5.61 39.65 18.60
C VAL A 138 -5.50 40.01 17.10
N ILE A 139 -5.64 39.03 16.21
CA ILE A 139 -5.63 39.21 14.75
C ILE A 139 -6.76 40.14 14.26
N LYS A 140 -7.95 40.05 14.87
CA LYS A 140 -9.09 40.93 14.55
C LYS A 140 -8.90 42.37 15.05
N LYS A 141 -8.07 42.58 16.07
CA LYS A 141 -7.79 43.90 16.67
C LYS A 141 -6.58 44.61 16.04
N LEU A 142 -5.59 43.86 15.55
CA LEU A 142 -4.49 44.38 14.73
C LEU A 142 -5.03 44.81 13.37
N ASN A 143 -4.44 45.82 12.73
CA ASN A 143 -4.85 46.24 11.40
C ASN A 143 -4.75 45.05 10.41
N VAL A 144 -5.90 44.44 10.09
CA VAL A 144 -6.07 43.17 9.35
C VAL A 144 -5.27 43.15 8.04
N LYS A 145 -4.96 44.32 7.48
CA LYS A 145 -4.17 44.48 6.25
C LYS A 145 -2.68 44.14 6.42
N ASN A 146 -2.08 44.47 7.58
CA ASN A 146 -0.66 44.22 7.85
C ASN A 146 -0.41 42.75 8.22
N TYR A 147 -1.33 42.13 8.97
CA TYR A 147 -1.21 40.72 9.34
C TYR A 147 -1.38 39.78 8.15
N LYS A 148 -2.36 40.01 7.26
CA LYS A 148 -2.50 39.23 6.02
C LYS A 148 -1.23 39.26 5.16
N LYS A 149 -0.55 40.41 5.12
CA LYS A 149 0.73 40.57 4.41
C LYS A 149 1.85 39.76 5.05
N PHE A 150 1.92 39.72 6.39
CA PHE A 150 2.86 38.87 7.13
C PHE A 150 2.64 37.38 6.86
N VAL A 151 1.40 36.90 6.95
CA VAL A 151 1.08 35.48 6.73
C VAL A 151 1.39 35.05 5.29
N LEU A 152 1.08 35.91 4.33
CA LEU A 152 1.46 35.69 2.95
C LEU A 152 2.98 35.57 2.81
N GLU A 153 3.76 36.42 3.47
CA GLU A 153 5.23 36.36 3.43
C GLU A 153 5.80 35.13 4.18
N ALA A 154 5.11 34.65 5.21
CA ALA A 154 5.47 33.43 5.94
C ALA A 154 5.27 32.17 5.08
N VAL A 155 4.13 32.07 4.40
CA VAL A 155 3.84 30.98 3.46
C VAL A 155 4.85 31.00 2.29
N LYS A 156 5.34 32.18 1.89
CA LYS A 156 6.45 32.33 0.93
C LYS A 156 7.82 31.92 1.48
N GLN A 157 7.97 31.60 2.75
CA GLN A 157 9.26 31.19 3.33
C GLN A 157 9.25 29.72 3.72
N ASP A 158 8.14 29.19 4.23
CA ASP A 158 8.01 27.79 4.63
C ASP A 158 6.71 27.14 4.10
N ARG A 159 6.82 25.89 3.65
CA ARG A 159 5.74 25.09 3.04
C ARG A 159 4.79 24.48 4.08
N GLU A 160 5.21 24.29 5.32
CA GLU A 160 4.40 23.64 6.35
C GLU A 160 3.66 24.62 7.28
N VAL A 161 3.82 25.93 7.08
CA VAL A 161 3.25 26.99 7.94
C VAL A 161 1.75 26.81 8.20
N LEU A 162 0.96 26.41 7.19
CA LEU A 162 -0.49 26.20 7.35
C LEU A 162 -0.84 24.90 8.08
N LYS A 163 0.02 23.88 8.05
CA LYS A 163 -0.17 22.59 8.74
C LYS A 163 -0.12 22.79 10.26
N TYR A 164 0.79 23.65 10.73
CA TYR A 164 1.01 23.97 12.14
C TYR A 164 0.14 25.12 12.68
N ALA A 165 -0.63 25.80 11.81
CA ALA A 165 -1.60 26.81 12.26
C ALA A 165 -2.75 26.18 13.05
N SER A 166 -3.37 26.95 13.97
CA SER A 166 -4.57 26.51 14.70
C SER A 166 -5.75 26.26 13.74
N GLU A 167 -6.71 25.43 14.14
CA GLU A 167 -7.88 25.08 13.31
C GLU A 167 -8.74 26.31 12.96
N GLU A 168 -8.85 27.27 13.87
CA GLU A 168 -9.52 28.54 13.62
C GLU A 168 -8.75 29.43 12.62
N MET A 169 -7.42 29.42 12.66
CA MET A 169 -6.57 30.17 11.72
C MET A 169 -6.57 29.53 10.33
N LYS A 170 -6.50 28.20 10.24
CA LYS A 170 -6.67 27.45 8.98
C LYS A 170 -7.98 27.82 8.29
N LYS A 171 -9.09 27.88 9.04
CA LYS A 171 -10.40 28.30 8.52
C LYS A 171 -10.44 29.75 8.06
N GLU A 172 -9.70 30.65 8.70
CA GLU A 172 -9.70 32.07 8.35
C GLU A 172 -8.77 32.37 7.15
N PHE A 173 -7.60 31.76 7.10
CA PHE A 173 -6.67 31.87 5.96
C PHE A 173 -7.14 31.08 4.74
N GLY A 174 -7.83 29.96 4.95
CA GLY A 174 -8.50 29.19 3.91
C GLY A 174 -9.54 29.99 3.12
N LYS A 175 -10.00 31.15 3.63
CA LYS A 175 -10.88 32.08 2.88
C LYS A 175 -10.10 33.12 2.07
N ASN A 176 -8.79 33.23 2.24
CA ASN A 176 -7.97 34.24 1.59
C ASN A 176 -7.25 33.65 0.37
N ARG A 177 -7.64 34.13 -0.82
CA ARG A 177 -7.14 33.65 -2.10
C ARG A 177 -5.62 33.75 -2.24
N ASP A 178 -5.02 34.88 -1.85
CA ASP A 178 -3.58 35.13 -2.07
C ASP A 178 -2.72 34.21 -1.21
N ILE A 179 -3.14 33.98 0.03
CA ILE A 179 -2.45 33.08 0.97
C ILE A 179 -2.58 31.63 0.48
N MET A 180 -3.78 31.21 0.07
CA MET A 180 -4.01 29.86 -0.43
C MET A 180 -3.25 29.59 -1.73
N LEU A 181 -3.23 30.54 -2.66
CA LEU A 181 -2.51 30.39 -3.94
C LEU A 181 -1.01 30.21 -3.71
N GLU A 182 -0.43 30.89 -2.72
CA GLU A 182 0.99 30.73 -2.41
C GLU A 182 1.28 29.44 -1.65
N ALA A 183 0.36 28.99 -0.79
CA ALA A 183 0.50 27.73 -0.06
C ALA A 183 0.46 26.52 -0.98
N VAL A 184 -0.51 26.47 -1.89
CA VAL A 184 -0.67 25.33 -2.81
C VAL A 184 0.47 25.18 -3.81
N LYS A 185 1.17 26.28 -4.15
CA LYS A 185 2.38 26.25 -4.99
C LYS A 185 3.56 25.52 -4.34
N ARG A 186 3.54 25.35 -3.02
CA ARG A 186 4.59 24.67 -2.26
C ARG A 186 4.16 23.30 -1.77
N ASP A 187 2.88 23.17 -1.43
CA ASP A 187 2.28 21.93 -1.00
C ASP A 187 0.84 21.83 -1.49
N GLY A 188 0.60 20.97 -2.49
CA GLY A 188 -0.73 20.77 -3.08
C GLY A 188 -1.78 20.30 -2.08
N SER A 189 -1.38 19.64 -0.98
CA SER A 189 -2.29 19.20 0.08
C SER A 189 -2.91 20.36 0.86
N ALA A 190 -2.32 21.57 0.80
CA ALA A 190 -2.87 22.76 1.43
C ALA A 190 -4.28 23.11 0.92
N LEU A 191 -4.65 22.68 -0.29
CA LEU A 191 -6.00 22.85 -0.84
C LEU A 191 -7.09 22.25 0.06
N TYR A 192 -6.76 21.24 0.87
CA TYR A 192 -7.66 20.67 1.87
C TYR A 192 -8.22 21.73 2.83
N TYR A 193 -7.41 22.71 3.22
CA TYR A 193 -7.76 23.78 4.15
C TYR A 193 -8.47 24.98 3.47
N ALA A 194 -8.58 24.99 2.13
CA ALA A 194 -9.25 26.05 1.40
C ALA A 194 -10.77 26.10 1.70
N SER A 195 -11.36 27.28 1.62
CA SER A 195 -12.80 27.45 1.68
C SER A 195 -13.48 26.82 0.47
N GLU A 196 -14.76 26.48 0.60
CA GLU A 196 -15.54 25.93 -0.52
C GLU A 196 -15.60 26.88 -1.73
N GLU A 197 -15.43 28.19 -1.52
CA GLU A 197 -15.32 29.18 -2.60
C GLU A 197 -13.97 29.07 -3.34
N LEU A 198 -12.86 28.89 -2.62
CA LEU A 198 -11.52 28.76 -3.22
C LEU A 198 -11.25 27.37 -3.80
N LYS A 199 -11.95 26.33 -3.34
CA LYS A 199 -11.97 25.01 -4.01
C LYS A 199 -12.68 25.03 -5.38
N LYS A 200 -13.40 26.12 -5.67
CA LYS A 200 -13.96 26.43 -7.01
C LYS A 200 -13.08 27.39 -7.81
N ASP A 201 -11.96 27.85 -7.24
CA ASP A 201 -11.03 28.74 -7.93
C ASP A 201 -10.05 27.93 -8.80
N LYS A 202 -10.23 28.03 -10.11
CA LYS A 202 -9.47 27.25 -11.10
C LYS A 202 -7.96 27.44 -10.96
N GLU A 203 -7.48 28.65 -10.66
CA GLU A 203 -6.04 28.93 -10.55
C GLU A 203 -5.45 28.27 -9.31
N VAL A 204 -6.13 28.37 -8.17
CA VAL A 204 -5.69 27.78 -6.90
C VAL A 204 -5.66 26.26 -7.01
N VAL A 205 -6.70 25.65 -7.57
CA VAL A 205 -6.76 24.19 -7.76
C VAL A 205 -5.69 23.71 -8.74
N LEU A 206 -5.49 24.43 -9.85
CA LEU A 206 -4.47 24.06 -10.85
C LEU A 206 -3.05 24.09 -10.25
N GLU A 207 -2.70 25.13 -9.49
CA GLU A 207 -1.40 25.20 -8.81
C GLU A 207 -1.22 24.10 -7.75
N ALA A 208 -2.29 23.69 -7.07
CA ALA A 208 -2.25 22.56 -6.15
C ALA A 208 -1.95 21.23 -6.87
N VAL A 209 -2.65 20.98 -7.98
CA VAL A 209 -2.50 19.76 -8.79
C VAL A 209 -1.11 19.65 -9.43
N LYS A 210 -0.46 20.77 -9.75
CA LYS A 210 0.93 20.80 -10.22
C LYS A 210 1.90 20.20 -9.19
N GLN A 211 1.64 20.40 -7.89
CA GLN A 211 2.49 19.89 -6.81
C GLN A 211 2.09 18.47 -6.38
N ASP A 212 0.81 18.13 -6.41
CA ASP A 212 0.29 16.79 -6.10
C ASP A 212 -1.06 16.55 -6.80
N TYR A 213 -1.12 15.58 -7.72
CA TYR A 213 -2.35 15.27 -8.45
C TYR A 213 -3.52 14.84 -7.54
N ARG A 214 -3.23 14.31 -6.34
CA ARG A 214 -4.25 13.94 -5.33
C ARG A 214 -4.97 15.15 -4.78
N ALA A 215 -4.43 16.36 -4.91
CA ALA A 215 -5.13 17.58 -4.55
C ALA A 215 -6.47 17.73 -5.29
N LEU A 216 -6.61 17.13 -6.47
CA LEU A 216 -7.86 17.14 -7.24
C LEU A 216 -9.04 16.55 -6.48
N SER A 217 -8.83 15.61 -5.54
CA SER A 217 -9.92 15.06 -4.71
C SER A 217 -10.48 16.06 -3.68
N TYR A 218 -9.79 17.19 -3.46
CA TYR A 218 -10.25 18.28 -2.60
C TYR A 218 -10.88 19.43 -3.38
N ALA A 219 -10.83 19.39 -4.71
CA ALA A 219 -11.45 20.39 -5.58
C ALA A 219 -12.98 20.26 -5.54
N SER A 220 -13.68 21.29 -6.04
CA SER A 220 -15.12 21.19 -6.24
C SER A 220 -15.46 20.24 -7.40
N LYS A 221 -16.64 19.60 -7.34
CA LYS A 221 -17.16 18.73 -8.43
C LYS A 221 -17.18 19.39 -9.81
N GLU A 222 -17.29 20.72 -9.86
CA GLU A 222 -17.26 21.50 -11.11
C GLU A 222 -15.84 21.50 -11.73
N LEU A 223 -14.79 21.53 -10.91
CA LEU A 223 -13.39 21.57 -11.34
C LEU A 223 -12.69 20.20 -11.38
N GLU A 224 -13.23 19.18 -10.70
CA GLU A 224 -12.76 17.78 -10.80
C GLU A 224 -12.71 17.28 -12.26
N ASN A 225 -13.60 17.80 -13.12
CA ASN A 225 -13.67 17.49 -14.55
C ASN A 225 -13.22 18.66 -15.45
N ASP A 226 -12.52 19.66 -14.90
CA ASP A 226 -11.97 20.75 -15.72
C ASP A 226 -10.81 20.25 -16.58
N LYS A 227 -10.89 20.56 -17.87
CA LYS A 227 -9.95 20.10 -18.90
C LYS A 227 -8.48 20.40 -18.58
N ASP A 228 -8.17 21.61 -18.11
CA ASP A 228 -6.79 22.04 -17.91
C ASP A 228 -6.20 21.44 -16.63
N ILE A 229 -7.04 21.29 -15.61
CA ILE A 229 -6.65 20.69 -14.33
C ILE A 229 -6.42 19.19 -14.47
N VAL A 230 -7.33 18.48 -15.16
CA VAL A 230 -7.18 17.04 -15.42
C VAL A 230 -5.98 16.76 -16.33
N LEU A 231 -5.71 17.64 -17.32
CA LEU A 231 -4.51 17.53 -18.16
C LEU A 231 -3.21 17.67 -17.34
N GLU A 232 -3.19 18.58 -16.37
CA GLU A 232 -2.05 18.73 -15.47
C GLU A 232 -1.88 17.50 -14.57
N ALA A 233 -2.98 16.93 -14.08
CA ALA A 233 -2.96 15.68 -13.31
C ALA A 233 -2.42 14.49 -14.13
N PHE A 234 -2.67 14.42 -15.45
CA PHE A 234 -2.16 13.35 -16.30
C PHE A 234 -0.63 13.31 -16.41
N LYS A 235 0.07 14.43 -16.15
CA LYS A 235 1.54 14.45 -16.15
C LYS A 235 2.14 13.53 -15.08
N TRP A 236 1.36 13.18 -14.06
CA TRP A 236 1.75 12.29 -12.95
C TRP A 236 1.37 10.83 -13.23
N TYR A 237 2.35 9.99 -13.63
CA TYR A 237 2.31 8.51 -13.73
C TYR A 237 0.98 7.83 -14.14
N GLY A 238 0.10 8.48 -14.89
CA GLY A 238 -1.23 7.96 -15.25
C GLY A 238 -2.29 8.02 -14.12
N GLY A 239 -1.94 8.51 -12.92
CA GLY A 239 -2.84 8.57 -11.75
C GLY A 239 -4.03 9.55 -11.90
N GLY A 240 -4.00 10.42 -12.90
CA GLY A 240 -5.10 11.33 -13.25
C GLY A 240 -6.29 10.67 -13.97
N LEU A 241 -6.10 9.48 -14.60
CA LEU A 241 -7.13 8.79 -15.40
C LEU A 241 -8.37 8.41 -14.59
N GLN A 242 -8.20 8.07 -13.31
CA GLN A 242 -9.32 7.74 -12.43
C GLN A 242 -10.26 8.93 -12.13
N PHE A 243 -9.81 10.17 -12.35
CA PHE A 243 -10.58 11.39 -12.08
C PHE A 243 -11.27 11.97 -13.33
N ALA A 244 -10.83 11.56 -14.52
CA ALA A 244 -11.42 12.03 -15.77
C ALA A 244 -12.73 11.29 -16.05
N SER A 245 -13.84 12.02 -16.16
CA SER A 245 -15.11 11.43 -16.63
C SER A 245 -14.99 10.88 -18.04
N GLU A 246 -15.74 9.81 -18.33
CA GLU A 246 -15.83 9.19 -19.66
C GLU A 246 -16.28 10.20 -20.73
N GLU A 247 -17.14 11.16 -20.36
CA GLU A 247 -17.61 12.22 -21.25
C GLU A 247 -16.49 13.19 -21.65
N LEU A 248 -15.65 13.62 -20.69
CA LEU A 248 -14.49 14.47 -20.94
C LEU A 248 -13.44 13.73 -21.80
N MET A 249 -13.18 12.46 -21.47
CA MET A 249 -12.28 11.60 -22.22
C MET A 249 -12.71 11.44 -23.68
N LYS A 250 -14.01 11.26 -23.97
CA LYS A 250 -14.49 11.06 -25.34
C LYS A 250 -14.70 12.36 -26.12
N LYS A 251 -15.25 13.40 -25.49
CA LYS A 251 -15.67 14.63 -26.20
C LYS A 251 -14.54 15.63 -26.40
N GLU A 252 -13.61 15.71 -25.46
CA GLU A 252 -12.55 16.72 -25.44
C GLU A 252 -11.17 16.11 -25.71
N PHE A 253 -10.73 15.16 -24.86
CA PHE A 253 -9.39 14.57 -24.99
C PHE A 253 -9.30 13.60 -26.18
N GLY A 254 -10.34 12.82 -26.40
CA GLY A 254 -10.49 11.87 -27.49
C GLY A 254 -10.48 12.49 -28.88
N LYS A 255 -10.65 13.80 -29.00
CA LYS A 255 -10.57 14.53 -30.28
C LYS A 255 -9.27 15.30 -30.45
N ASN A 256 -8.48 15.46 -29.39
CA ASN A 256 -7.23 16.23 -29.43
C ASN A 256 -6.02 15.30 -29.47
N LYS A 257 -5.35 15.26 -30.62
CA LYS A 257 -4.18 14.41 -30.87
C LYS A 257 -3.08 14.57 -29.81
N ASN A 258 -2.72 15.80 -29.46
CA ASN A 258 -1.59 16.06 -28.55
C ASN A 258 -1.88 15.54 -27.15
N ILE A 259 -3.11 15.75 -26.67
CA ILE A 259 -3.53 15.25 -25.36
C ILE A 259 -3.59 13.74 -25.39
N MET A 260 -4.20 13.14 -26.43
CA MET A 260 -4.28 11.70 -26.54
C MET A 260 -2.89 11.04 -26.58
N LEU A 261 -1.91 11.65 -27.25
CA LEU A 261 -0.51 11.18 -27.24
C LEU A 261 0.10 11.18 -25.84
N GLU A 262 -0.16 12.19 -25.01
CA GLU A 262 0.35 12.23 -23.63
C GLU A 262 -0.31 11.17 -22.75
N VAL A 263 -1.60 10.91 -22.95
CA VAL A 263 -2.35 9.93 -22.19
C VAL A 263 -1.92 8.51 -22.55
N VAL A 264 -1.87 8.15 -23.84
CA VAL A 264 -1.54 6.77 -24.28
C VAL A 264 -0.10 6.37 -23.97
N LYS A 265 0.82 7.33 -23.81
CA LYS A 265 2.20 7.10 -23.32
C LYS A 265 2.25 6.61 -21.88
N ARG A 266 1.22 6.90 -21.09
CA ARG A 266 1.12 6.49 -19.68
C ARG A 266 0.24 5.25 -19.55
N ASP A 267 -0.84 5.19 -20.34
CA ASP A 267 -1.79 4.08 -20.37
C ASP A 267 -2.34 3.84 -21.80
N GLY A 268 -1.87 2.77 -22.45
CA GLY A 268 -2.25 2.43 -23.83
C GLY A 268 -3.74 2.10 -24.01
N TRP A 269 -4.41 1.63 -22.95
CA TRP A 269 -5.84 1.30 -22.96
C TRP A 269 -6.74 2.51 -23.20
N ALA A 270 -6.22 3.73 -22.96
CA ALA A 270 -6.93 4.98 -23.20
C ALA A 270 -7.30 5.20 -24.68
N LEU A 271 -6.68 4.48 -25.62
CA LEU A 271 -7.00 4.57 -27.05
C LEU A 271 -8.48 4.27 -27.36
N GLN A 272 -9.16 3.47 -26.54
CA GLN A 272 -10.59 3.21 -26.74
C GLN A 272 -11.47 4.47 -26.72
N PHE A 273 -11.03 5.52 -25.98
CA PHE A 273 -11.74 6.78 -25.83
C PHE A 273 -11.43 7.78 -26.95
N ALA A 274 -10.43 7.47 -27.79
CA ALA A 274 -10.08 8.28 -28.94
C ALA A 274 -11.20 8.27 -29.99
N SER A 275 -11.31 9.38 -30.72
CA SER A 275 -12.22 9.53 -31.86
C SER A 275 -11.81 8.58 -32.99
N ASP A 276 -12.73 8.31 -33.89
CA ASP A 276 -12.46 7.46 -35.05
C ASP A 276 -11.31 8.01 -35.93
N GLU A 277 -11.13 9.33 -35.95
CA GLU A 277 -10.02 10.00 -36.63
C GLU A 277 -8.68 9.68 -35.94
N LEU A 278 -8.60 9.77 -34.61
CA LEU A 278 -7.36 9.47 -33.86
C LEU A 278 -7.06 7.98 -33.78
N LYS A 279 -8.08 7.11 -33.82
CA LYS A 279 -7.89 5.65 -33.97
C LYS A 279 -7.34 5.25 -35.34
N ARG A 280 -7.39 6.15 -36.33
CA ARG A 280 -6.70 6.03 -37.62
C ARG A 280 -5.35 6.76 -37.63
N ASP A 281 -5.06 7.57 -36.61
CA ASP A 281 -3.81 8.30 -36.52
C ASP A 281 -2.68 7.35 -36.10
N ARG A 282 -1.79 7.10 -37.06
CA ARG A 282 -0.66 6.18 -36.92
C ARG A 282 0.22 6.46 -35.71
N GLU A 283 0.44 7.73 -35.37
CA GLU A 283 1.33 8.10 -34.26
C GLU A 283 0.68 7.78 -32.92
N VAL A 284 -0.60 8.11 -32.77
CA VAL A 284 -1.39 7.83 -31.56
C VAL A 284 -1.49 6.33 -31.31
N VAL A 285 -1.86 5.57 -32.34
CA VAL A 285 -2.01 4.12 -32.23
C VAL A 285 -0.67 3.45 -31.92
N LEU A 286 0.43 3.88 -32.56
CA LEU A 286 1.76 3.30 -32.31
C LEU A 286 2.22 3.51 -30.87
N GLU A 287 2.00 4.71 -30.33
CA GLU A 287 2.42 5.02 -28.97
C GLU A 287 1.58 4.28 -27.93
N ALA A 288 0.27 4.10 -28.20
CA ALA A 288 -0.59 3.24 -27.39
C ALA A 288 -0.12 1.78 -27.41
N VAL A 289 0.18 1.23 -28.59
CA VAL A 289 0.62 -0.17 -28.77
C VAL A 289 1.98 -0.45 -28.11
N LYS A 290 2.90 0.52 -28.09
CA LYS A 290 4.17 0.38 -27.35
C LYS A 290 3.97 0.27 -25.85
N GLN A 291 2.95 0.93 -25.33
CA GLN A 291 2.62 0.93 -23.91
C GLN A 291 1.83 -0.33 -23.53
N ASP A 292 0.82 -0.67 -24.32
CA ASP A 292 -0.03 -1.85 -24.17
C ASP A 292 -0.38 -2.45 -25.54
N GLY A 293 0.08 -3.67 -25.82
CA GLY A 293 -0.14 -4.35 -27.08
C GLY A 293 -1.61 -4.62 -27.40
N SER A 294 -2.46 -4.75 -26.37
CA SER A 294 -3.92 -4.93 -26.51
C SER A 294 -4.61 -3.70 -27.08
N ALA A 295 -3.99 -2.51 -27.00
CA ALA A 295 -4.54 -1.27 -27.53
C ALA A 295 -4.83 -1.35 -29.04
N LEU A 296 -4.14 -2.24 -29.77
CA LEU A 296 -4.38 -2.47 -31.20
C LEU A 296 -5.83 -2.92 -31.49
N GLU A 297 -6.52 -3.54 -30.53
CA GLU A 297 -7.94 -3.89 -30.62
C GLU A 297 -8.83 -2.66 -30.88
N TYR A 298 -8.48 -1.52 -30.30
CA TYR A 298 -9.24 -0.28 -30.40
C TYR A 298 -8.84 0.61 -31.59
N ALA A 299 -7.76 0.25 -32.30
CA ALA A 299 -7.36 0.94 -33.51
C ALA A 299 -8.38 0.71 -34.64
N SER A 300 -8.33 1.55 -35.67
CA SER A 300 -9.15 1.33 -36.87
C SER A 300 -8.74 0.03 -37.58
N GLU A 301 -9.67 -0.56 -38.33
CA GLU A 301 -9.39 -1.77 -39.14
C GLU A 301 -8.26 -1.56 -40.16
N GLU A 302 -8.08 -0.32 -40.63
CA GLU A 302 -6.97 0.06 -41.51
C GLU A 302 -5.64 0.01 -40.75
N MET A 303 -5.58 0.56 -39.54
CA MET A 303 -4.36 0.56 -38.70
C MET A 303 -4.03 -0.84 -38.20
N LYS A 304 -5.02 -1.65 -37.82
CA LYS A 304 -4.82 -3.08 -37.50
C LYS A 304 -4.13 -3.82 -38.65
N LYS A 305 -4.60 -3.61 -39.89
CA LYS A 305 -4.01 -4.24 -41.08
C LYS A 305 -2.63 -3.70 -41.42
N GLU A 306 -2.39 -2.40 -41.25
CA GLU A 306 -1.08 -1.80 -41.50
C GLU A 306 -0.06 -2.30 -40.48
N PHE A 307 -0.37 -2.24 -39.19
CA PHE A 307 0.54 -2.60 -38.11
C PHE A 307 0.72 -4.11 -38.04
N GLY A 308 -0.35 -4.85 -38.34
CA GLY A 308 -0.32 -6.29 -38.54
C GLY A 308 0.65 -6.75 -39.62
N LYS A 309 0.97 -5.92 -40.63
CA LYS A 309 1.98 -6.24 -41.65
C LYS A 309 3.39 -5.78 -41.25
N ASN A 310 3.51 -4.93 -40.25
CA ASN A 310 4.79 -4.35 -39.85
C ASN A 310 5.45 -5.19 -38.76
N ARG A 311 6.50 -5.91 -39.15
CA ARG A 311 7.25 -6.82 -38.28
C ARG A 311 7.72 -6.17 -36.98
N ASP A 312 8.31 -4.97 -37.07
CA ASP A 312 8.94 -4.32 -35.91
C ASP A 312 7.89 -3.82 -34.90
N ILE A 313 6.77 -3.29 -35.40
CA ILE A 313 5.65 -2.88 -34.55
C ILE A 313 5.02 -4.11 -33.89
N MET A 314 4.81 -5.18 -34.67
CA MET A 314 4.23 -6.41 -34.15
C MET A 314 5.14 -7.07 -33.10
N LEU A 315 6.46 -7.08 -33.29
CA LEU A 315 7.41 -7.57 -32.30
C LEU A 315 7.33 -6.78 -30.98
N GLU A 316 7.22 -5.45 -31.06
CA GLU A 316 7.08 -4.62 -29.85
C GLU A 316 5.74 -4.89 -29.16
N ALA A 317 4.66 -5.05 -29.93
CA ALA A 317 3.33 -5.35 -29.41
C ALA A 317 3.29 -6.70 -28.69
N VAL A 318 3.77 -7.79 -29.33
CA VAL A 318 3.72 -9.15 -28.76
C VAL A 318 4.63 -9.33 -27.54
N LYS A 319 5.71 -8.54 -27.44
CA LYS A 319 6.58 -8.50 -26.24
C LYS A 319 5.83 -7.96 -25.02
N ARG A 320 4.85 -7.08 -25.22
CA ARG A 320 4.02 -6.51 -24.15
C ARG A 320 2.79 -7.39 -23.88
N ASP A 321 2.09 -7.78 -24.94
CA ASP A 321 0.94 -8.66 -24.89
C ASP A 321 0.94 -9.65 -26.08
N GLY A 322 1.11 -10.94 -25.79
CA GLY A 322 1.17 -12.00 -26.80
C GLY A 322 -0.11 -12.15 -27.63
N SER A 323 -1.25 -11.69 -27.13
CA SER A 323 -2.53 -11.73 -27.85
C SER A 323 -2.51 -10.88 -29.15
N ALA A 324 -1.61 -9.90 -29.23
CA ALA A 324 -1.46 -9.02 -30.39
C ALA A 324 -1.14 -9.78 -31.69
N LEU A 325 -0.61 -11.00 -31.60
CA LEU A 325 -0.36 -11.87 -32.75
C LEU A 325 -1.63 -12.17 -33.56
N TYR A 326 -2.82 -12.11 -32.95
CA TYR A 326 -4.09 -12.24 -33.64
C TYR A 326 -4.21 -11.29 -34.85
N TYR A 327 -3.76 -10.05 -34.67
CA TYR A 327 -3.82 -8.98 -35.69
C TYR A 327 -2.65 -9.04 -36.69
N ALA A 328 -1.67 -9.92 -36.48
CA ALA A 328 -0.54 -10.07 -37.40
C ALA A 328 -0.99 -10.60 -38.77
N SER A 329 -0.28 -10.18 -39.82
CA SER A 329 -0.48 -10.68 -41.17
C SER A 329 -0.08 -12.15 -41.25
N GLU A 330 -0.63 -12.85 -42.25
CA GLU A 330 -0.28 -14.26 -42.49
C GLU A 330 1.23 -14.49 -42.74
N GLU A 331 1.94 -13.46 -43.21
CA GLU A 331 3.41 -13.51 -43.34
C GLU A 331 4.10 -13.47 -41.97
N LEU A 332 3.66 -12.58 -41.07
CA LEU A 332 4.24 -12.47 -39.73
C LEU A 332 3.84 -13.61 -38.79
N LYS A 333 2.68 -14.22 -39.01
CA LYS A 333 2.27 -15.46 -38.32
C LYS A 333 3.13 -16.66 -38.71
N LYS A 334 3.92 -16.57 -39.78
CA LYS A 334 4.96 -17.55 -40.16
C LYS A 334 6.36 -17.15 -39.65
N ASP A 335 6.50 -15.96 -39.10
CA ASP A 335 7.78 -15.50 -38.56
C ASP A 335 8.01 -16.14 -37.19
N LYS A 336 8.96 -17.07 -37.14
CA LYS A 336 9.26 -17.84 -35.93
C LYS A 336 9.64 -16.96 -34.74
N GLU A 337 10.35 -15.86 -34.95
CA GLU A 337 10.77 -14.98 -33.85
C GLU A 337 9.56 -14.24 -33.26
N VAL A 338 8.69 -13.69 -34.12
CA VAL A 338 7.47 -12.99 -33.71
C VAL A 338 6.55 -13.94 -32.93
N VAL A 339 6.31 -15.13 -33.47
CA VAL A 339 5.45 -16.12 -32.84
C VAL A 339 6.03 -16.64 -31.53
N LEU A 340 7.34 -16.92 -31.48
CA LEU A 340 7.96 -17.43 -30.26
C LEU A 340 7.91 -16.36 -29.14
N GLU A 341 8.13 -15.10 -29.47
CA GLU A 341 8.05 -14.01 -28.48
C GLU A 341 6.61 -13.79 -28.00
N ALA A 342 5.62 -13.92 -28.89
CA ALA A 342 4.22 -13.91 -28.52
C ALA A 342 3.86 -15.08 -27.59
N VAL A 343 4.30 -16.30 -27.92
CA VAL A 343 4.03 -17.53 -27.15
C VAL A 343 4.69 -17.48 -25.76
N LYS A 344 5.92 -16.95 -25.64
CA LYS A 344 6.57 -16.73 -24.35
C LYS A 344 5.76 -15.81 -23.43
N ARG A 345 5.06 -14.84 -24.01
CA ARG A 345 4.21 -13.89 -23.27
C ARG A 345 2.84 -14.49 -22.95
N ASP A 346 2.19 -15.12 -23.93
CA ASP A 346 0.90 -15.80 -23.81
C ASP A 346 0.84 -17.05 -24.70
N TYR A 347 0.77 -18.24 -24.09
CA TYR A 347 0.71 -19.53 -24.78
C TYR A 347 -0.43 -19.63 -25.79
N ARG A 348 -1.54 -18.89 -25.60
CA ARG A 348 -2.68 -18.87 -26.52
C ARG A 348 -2.32 -18.26 -27.86
N ALA A 349 -1.24 -17.48 -27.95
CA ALA A 349 -0.72 -16.98 -29.21
C ALA A 349 -0.40 -18.11 -30.20
N LEU A 350 -0.12 -19.33 -29.73
CA LEU A 350 0.07 -20.50 -30.61
C LEU A 350 -1.16 -20.78 -31.50
N GLU A 351 -2.37 -20.43 -31.06
CA GLU A 351 -3.60 -20.54 -31.86
C GLU A 351 -3.50 -19.75 -33.18
N TYR A 352 -2.83 -18.60 -33.15
CA TYR A 352 -2.73 -17.68 -34.29
C TYR A 352 -1.48 -17.90 -35.13
N ALA A 353 -0.57 -18.75 -34.69
CA ALA A 353 0.61 -19.14 -35.47
C ALA A 353 0.20 -19.87 -36.76
N SER A 354 1.06 -19.79 -37.77
CA SER A 354 0.88 -20.55 -39.01
C SER A 354 0.92 -22.06 -38.76
N ASP A 355 0.30 -22.84 -39.66
CA ASP A 355 0.32 -24.31 -39.59
C ASP A 355 1.73 -24.92 -39.61
N GLU A 356 2.70 -24.21 -40.19
CA GLU A 356 4.11 -24.60 -40.18
C GLU A 356 4.72 -24.45 -38.79
N LEU A 357 4.48 -23.33 -38.11
CA LEU A 357 5.02 -23.09 -36.76
C LEU A 357 4.27 -23.85 -35.67
N LYS A 358 3.00 -24.21 -35.88
CA LYS A 358 2.27 -25.17 -35.03
C LYS A 358 2.85 -26.59 -35.10
N LYS A 359 3.67 -26.90 -36.11
CA LYS A 359 4.46 -28.14 -36.22
C LYS A 359 5.87 -28.00 -35.66
N ASP A 360 6.31 -26.79 -35.36
CA ASP A 360 7.65 -26.56 -34.83
C ASP A 360 7.73 -27.00 -33.37
N LYS A 361 8.58 -27.99 -33.11
CA LYS A 361 8.76 -28.58 -31.77
C LYS A 361 9.22 -27.56 -30.74
N ALA A 362 10.06 -26.59 -31.10
CA ALA A 362 10.55 -25.60 -30.13
C ALA A 362 9.45 -24.61 -29.74
N VAL A 363 8.66 -24.13 -30.71
CA VAL A 363 7.51 -23.26 -30.43
C VAL A 363 6.45 -23.99 -29.61
N GLY A 364 6.11 -25.23 -29.99
CA GLY A 364 5.16 -26.05 -29.25
C GLY A 364 5.62 -26.36 -27.81
N LEU A 365 6.90 -26.68 -27.63
CA LEU A 365 7.48 -26.95 -26.30
C LEU A 365 7.45 -25.71 -25.39
N GLU A 366 7.73 -24.53 -25.93
CA GLU A 366 7.66 -23.27 -25.19
C GLU A 366 6.23 -23.00 -24.70
N ALA A 367 5.23 -23.23 -25.55
CA ALA A 367 3.82 -23.04 -25.20
C ALA A 367 3.37 -24.01 -24.08
N VAL A 368 3.68 -25.31 -24.20
CA VAL A 368 3.25 -26.32 -23.20
C VAL A 368 3.97 -26.17 -21.86
N LYS A 369 5.21 -25.66 -21.84
CA LYS A 369 5.93 -25.35 -20.60
C LYS A 369 5.24 -24.25 -19.80
N GLN A 370 4.64 -23.28 -20.48
CA GLN A 370 3.86 -22.22 -19.83
C GLN A 370 2.50 -22.76 -19.36
N ASN A 371 1.80 -23.53 -20.21
CA ASN A 371 0.53 -24.17 -19.85
C ASN A 371 0.30 -25.45 -20.66
N GLY A 372 0.11 -26.60 -19.99
CA GLY A 372 -0.11 -27.89 -20.66
C GLY A 372 -1.29 -27.92 -21.64
N LEU A 373 -2.33 -27.10 -21.43
CA LEU A 373 -3.48 -27.00 -22.35
C LEU A 373 -3.13 -26.31 -23.69
N ALA A 374 -1.93 -25.73 -23.82
CA ALA A 374 -1.45 -25.22 -25.10
C ALA A 374 -1.36 -26.31 -26.18
N LEU A 375 -1.28 -27.59 -25.78
CA LEU A 375 -1.30 -28.73 -26.69
C LEU A 375 -2.52 -28.75 -27.62
N GLN A 376 -3.65 -28.16 -27.21
CA GLN A 376 -4.85 -28.06 -28.06
C GLN A 376 -4.61 -27.28 -29.37
N PHE A 377 -3.70 -26.30 -29.33
CA PHE A 377 -3.36 -25.43 -30.46
C PHE A 377 -2.21 -25.98 -31.32
N ALA A 378 -1.51 -27.00 -30.82
CA ALA A 378 -0.42 -27.65 -31.55
C ALA A 378 -0.96 -28.49 -32.73
N SER A 379 -0.10 -28.73 -33.72
CA SER A 379 -0.45 -29.59 -34.84
C SER A 379 -0.63 -31.06 -34.42
N GLU A 380 -1.36 -31.83 -35.24
CA GLU A 380 -1.53 -33.28 -35.06
C GLU A 380 -0.21 -34.05 -34.99
N MET A 381 0.85 -33.55 -35.63
CA MET A 381 2.18 -34.13 -35.54
C MET A 381 2.78 -34.00 -34.14
N LEU A 382 2.64 -32.83 -33.50
CA LEU A 382 3.15 -32.61 -32.14
C LEU A 382 2.29 -33.29 -31.06
N LYS A 383 0.98 -33.45 -31.31
CA LYS A 383 0.08 -34.25 -30.46
C LYS A 383 0.39 -35.75 -30.47
N LYS A 384 1.22 -36.21 -31.41
CA LYS A 384 1.81 -37.57 -31.48
C LYS A 384 3.24 -37.64 -30.92
N ASP A 385 3.87 -36.50 -30.66
CA ASP A 385 5.22 -36.47 -30.09
C ASP A 385 5.13 -36.73 -28.57
N LYS A 386 5.57 -37.92 -28.16
CA LYS A 386 5.51 -38.37 -26.76
C LYS A 386 6.23 -37.42 -25.79
N GLU A 387 7.32 -36.78 -26.21
CA GLU A 387 8.09 -35.86 -25.34
C GLU A 387 7.28 -34.60 -25.03
N ILE A 388 6.66 -34.00 -26.06
CA ILE A 388 5.83 -32.80 -25.88
C ILE A 388 4.58 -33.13 -25.05
N VAL A 389 3.93 -34.26 -25.35
CA VAL A 389 2.74 -34.68 -24.62
C VAL A 389 3.08 -34.99 -23.16
N LEU A 390 4.21 -35.63 -22.87
CA LEU A 390 4.67 -35.87 -21.49
C LEU A 390 4.91 -34.55 -20.74
N GLU A 391 5.56 -33.56 -21.35
CA GLU A 391 5.73 -32.23 -20.72
C GLU A 391 4.36 -31.56 -20.49
N ALA A 392 3.45 -31.64 -21.46
CA ALA A 392 2.12 -31.06 -21.34
C ALA A 392 1.30 -31.69 -20.20
N VAL A 393 1.25 -33.02 -20.09
CA VAL A 393 0.48 -33.71 -19.03
C VAL A 393 1.09 -33.53 -17.65
N LYS A 394 2.43 -33.40 -17.55
CA LYS A 394 3.12 -33.02 -16.30
C LYS A 394 2.71 -31.65 -15.80
N ARG A 395 2.46 -30.70 -16.71
CA ARG A 395 1.99 -29.35 -16.37
C ARG A 395 0.49 -29.33 -16.07
N ASN A 396 -0.29 -30.06 -16.86
CA ASN A 396 -1.73 -30.18 -16.69
C ASN A 396 -2.25 -31.52 -17.23
N GLY A 397 -2.74 -32.40 -16.36
CA GLY A 397 -3.22 -33.74 -16.72
C GLY A 397 -4.36 -33.74 -17.74
N TYR A 398 -5.18 -32.67 -17.79
CA TYR A 398 -6.21 -32.49 -18.82
C TYR A 398 -5.65 -32.36 -20.24
N ALA A 399 -4.36 -32.05 -20.40
CA ALA A 399 -3.71 -32.01 -21.71
C ALA A 399 -3.81 -33.37 -22.45
N LEU A 400 -4.02 -34.47 -21.72
CA LEU A 400 -4.26 -35.80 -22.31
C LEU A 400 -5.45 -35.81 -23.28
N GLU A 401 -6.45 -34.95 -23.08
CA GLU A 401 -7.59 -34.78 -24.00
C GLU A 401 -7.14 -34.50 -25.45
N TYR A 402 -6.08 -33.72 -25.60
CA TYR A 402 -5.58 -33.27 -26.89
C TYR A 402 -4.47 -34.16 -27.45
N ALA A 403 -4.00 -35.15 -26.69
CA ALA A 403 -3.05 -36.13 -27.19
C ALA A 403 -3.71 -37.01 -28.27
N SER A 404 -2.87 -37.55 -29.17
CA SER A 404 -3.33 -38.53 -30.16
C SER A 404 -3.89 -39.81 -29.52
N ASP A 405 -4.77 -40.51 -30.23
CA ASP A 405 -5.36 -41.78 -29.75
C ASP A 405 -4.33 -42.87 -29.45
N GLU A 406 -3.17 -42.83 -30.12
CA GLU A 406 -2.04 -43.72 -29.85
C GLU A 406 -1.44 -43.43 -28.46
N LEU A 407 -1.23 -42.16 -28.10
CA LEU A 407 -0.67 -41.77 -26.80
C LEU A 407 -1.70 -41.84 -25.66
N LYS A 408 -3.01 -41.75 -25.94
CA LYS A 408 -4.08 -42.06 -24.98
C LYS A 408 -4.16 -43.55 -24.62
N LYS A 409 -3.45 -44.42 -25.35
CA LYS A 409 -3.25 -45.85 -25.05
C LYS A 409 -1.87 -46.14 -24.44
N ASP A 410 -0.97 -45.15 -24.43
CA ASP A 410 0.35 -45.32 -23.83
C ASP A 410 0.22 -45.21 -22.30
N LYS A 411 0.50 -46.33 -21.62
CA LYS A 411 0.34 -46.43 -20.16
C LYS A 411 1.23 -45.45 -19.40
N GLU A 412 2.43 -45.13 -19.89
CA GLU A 412 3.34 -44.19 -19.24
C GLU A 412 2.78 -42.76 -19.28
N VAL A 413 2.32 -42.32 -20.46
CA VAL A 413 1.71 -41.00 -20.63
C VAL A 413 0.46 -40.85 -19.78
N VAL A 414 -0.41 -41.86 -19.79
CA VAL A 414 -1.65 -41.83 -19.00
C VAL A 414 -1.37 -41.87 -17.50
N LEU A 415 -0.41 -42.68 -17.04
CA LEU A 415 0.00 -42.70 -15.63
C LEU A 415 0.51 -41.34 -15.18
N GLU A 416 1.33 -40.66 -15.99
CA GLU A 416 1.82 -39.32 -15.66
C GLU A 416 0.67 -38.30 -15.59
N ALA A 417 -0.29 -38.37 -16.52
CA ALA A 417 -1.46 -37.51 -16.52
C ALA A 417 -2.35 -37.72 -15.28
N VAL A 418 -2.65 -38.97 -14.91
CA VAL A 418 -3.51 -39.26 -13.74
C VAL A 418 -2.83 -39.01 -12.41
N LYS A 419 -1.49 -39.13 -12.34
CA LYS A 419 -0.70 -38.71 -11.17
C LYS A 419 -0.80 -37.20 -10.96
N GLN A 420 -0.81 -36.42 -12.05
CA GLN A 420 -0.98 -34.97 -11.98
C GLN A 420 -2.42 -34.59 -11.62
N ASN A 421 -3.42 -35.23 -12.26
CA ASN A 421 -4.83 -35.06 -11.96
C ASN A 421 -5.63 -36.32 -12.32
N GLY A 422 -6.22 -36.97 -11.31
CA GLY A 422 -6.96 -38.23 -11.49
C GLY A 422 -8.09 -38.15 -12.52
N LEU A 423 -8.75 -37.01 -12.69
CA LEU A 423 -9.84 -36.82 -13.66
C LEU A 423 -9.37 -36.86 -15.11
N ALA A 424 -8.05 -36.83 -15.38
CA ALA A 424 -7.48 -37.07 -16.70
C ALA A 424 -7.81 -38.49 -17.22
N LEU A 425 -8.13 -39.44 -16.34
CA LEU A 425 -8.54 -40.80 -16.70
C LEU A 425 -9.70 -40.83 -17.71
N GLN A 426 -10.57 -39.82 -17.72
CA GLN A 426 -11.70 -39.77 -18.66
C GLN A 426 -11.28 -39.75 -20.13
N PHE A 427 -10.07 -39.26 -20.44
CA PHE A 427 -9.52 -39.17 -21.79
C PHE A 427 -8.66 -40.37 -22.18
N ALA A 428 -8.33 -41.23 -21.22
CA ALA A 428 -7.62 -42.47 -21.51
C ALA A 428 -8.48 -43.41 -22.36
N SER A 429 -7.82 -44.30 -23.09
CA SER A 429 -8.48 -45.37 -23.84
C SER A 429 -9.30 -46.30 -22.92
N ASP A 430 -10.32 -46.96 -23.49
CA ASP A 430 -11.16 -47.91 -22.75
C ASP A 430 -10.37 -49.08 -22.16
N GLU A 431 -9.26 -49.46 -22.79
CA GLU A 431 -8.34 -50.48 -22.28
C GLU A 431 -7.65 -50.03 -20.98
N LEU A 432 -7.13 -48.80 -20.93
CA LEU A 432 -6.48 -48.27 -19.73
C LEU A 432 -7.48 -47.89 -18.63
N LYS A 433 -8.74 -47.59 -18.98
CA LYS A 433 -9.85 -47.49 -18.01
C LYS A 433 -10.23 -48.84 -17.39
N LYS A 434 -9.71 -49.96 -17.90
CA LYS A 434 -9.79 -51.31 -17.33
C LYS A 434 -8.53 -51.73 -16.56
N ASP A 435 -7.43 -50.99 -16.67
CA ASP A 435 -6.18 -51.30 -16.00
C ASP A 435 -6.27 -50.93 -14.51
N LYS A 436 -6.11 -51.93 -13.62
CA LYS A 436 -6.22 -51.77 -12.17
C LYS A 436 -5.21 -50.78 -11.61
N GLU A 437 -3.98 -50.78 -12.13
CA GLU A 437 -2.90 -49.92 -11.64
C GLU A 437 -3.17 -48.46 -11.99
N VAL A 438 -3.53 -48.18 -13.25
CA VAL A 438 -3.84 -46.82 -13.72
C VAL A 438 -5.03 -46.24 -12.95
N VAL A 439 -6.10 -47.03 -12.80
CA VAL A 439 -7.31 -46.55 -12.12
C VAL A 439 -7.07 -46.38 -10.62
N LEU A 440 -6.32 -47.27 -9.95
CA LEU A 440 -5.97 -47.07 -8.53
C LEU A 440 -5.09 -45.83 -8.33
N GLU A 441 -4.15 -45.56 -9.24
CA GLU A 441 -3.34 -44.33 -9.16
C GLU A 441 -4.21 -43.07 -9.30
N ALA A 442 -5.20 -43.09 -10.20
CA ALA A 442 -6.17 -42.00 -10.33
C ALA A 442 -7.04 -41.84 -9.06
N VAL A 443 -7.45 -42.94 -8.43
CA VAL A 443 -8.28 -42.94 -7.20
C VAL A 443 -7.57 -42.29 -6.02
N LYS A 444 -6.24 -42.40 -5.94
CA LYS A 444 -5.44 -41.69 -4.92
C LYS A 444 -5.61 -40.18 -4.99
N GLN A 445 -5.78 -39.62 -6.20
CA GLN A 445 -5.93 -38.19 -6.42
C GLN A 445 -7.37 -37.74 -6.22
N ASP A 446 -8.34 -38.46 -6.80
CA ASP A 446 -9.75 -38.15 -6.70
C ASP A 446 -10.60 -39.43 -6.79
N ARG A 447 -11.54 -39.62 -5.86
CA ARG A 447 -12.45 -40.77 -5.85
C ARG A 447 -13.45 -40.75 -7.02
N GLU A 448 -13.82 -39.55 -7.50
CA GLU A 448 -14.83 -39.37 -8.54
C GLU A 448 -14.39 -39.95 -9.90
N VAL A 449 -13.11 -40.28 -10.04
CA VAL A 449 -12.54 -40.92 -11.23
C VAL A 449 -13.16 -42.29 -11.53
N LEU A 450 -13.68 -42.98 -10.51
CA LEU A 450 -14.31 -44.29 -10.68
C LEU A 450 -15.55 -44.23 -11.57
N LYS A 451 -16.17 -43.07 -11.76
CA LYS A 451 -17.26 -42.92 -12.75
C LYS A 451 -16.80 -43.22 -14.18
N TYR A 452 -15.52 -43.02 -14.47
CA TYR A 452 -14.88 -43.31 -15.76
C TYR A 452 -14.29 -44.72 -15.84
N ALA A 453 -14.10 -45.40 -14.70
CA ALA A 453 -13.67 -46.79 -14.68
C ALA A 453 -14.74 -47.71 -15.28
N SER A 454 -14.29 -48.78 -15.92
CA SER A 454 -15.19 -49.77 -16.52
C SER A 454 -16.16 -50.37 -15.49
N LYS A 455 -17.37 -50.75 -15.95
CA LYS A 455 -18.34 -51.42 -15.08
C LYS A 455 -17.80 -52.74 -14.49
N GLU A 456 -16.95 -53.43 -15.26
CA GLU A 456 -16.27 -54.66 -14.83
C GLU A 456 -15.38 -54.41 -13.60
N LEU A 457 -14.56 -53.36 -13.60
CA LEU A 457 -13.74 -52.95 -12.44
C LEU A 457 -14.59 -52.55 -11.25
N ARG A 458 -15.66 -51.77 -11.48
CA ARG A 458 -16.58 -51.34 -10.42
C ARG A 458 -17.37 -52.50 -9.79
N GLY A 459 -17.47 -53.63 -10.48
CA GLY A 459 -18.00 -54.90 -9.96
C GLY A 459 -16.93 -55.86 -9.44
N ASP A 460 -15.63 -55.55 -9.61
CA ASP A 460 -14.54 -56.38 -9.09
C ASP A 460 -14.37 -56.12 -7.59
N ARG A 461 -14.79 -57.10 -6.80
CA ARG A 461 -14.75 -57.05 -5.35
C ARG A 461 -13.35 -56.75 -4.78
N LYS A 462 -12.30 -57.36 -5.34
CA LYS A 462 -10.93 -57.20 -4.81
C LYS A 462 -10.42 -55.79 -5.08
N PHE A 463 -10.63 -55.30 -6.30
CA PHE A 463 -10.30 -53.93 -6.70
C PHE A 463 -11.06 -52.91 -5.84
N MET A 464 -12.38 -53.06 -5.69
CA MET A 464 -13.17 -52.10 -4.90
C MET A 464 -12.78 -52.12 -3.41
N LEU A 465 -12.33 -53.24 -2.86
CA LEU A 465 -11.75 -53.28 -1.51
C LEU A 465 -10.43 -52.49 -1.42
N GLU A 466 -9.56 -52.58 -2.43
CA GLU A 466 -8.31 -51.81 -2.49
C GLU A 466 -8.59 -50.31 -2.67
N ALA A 467 -9.59 -49.93 -3.48
CA ALA A 467 -10.04 -48.55 -3.63
C ALA A 467 -10.67 -48.00 -2.34
N ALA A 468 -11.52 -48.78 -1.67
CA ALA A 468 -12.15 -48.41 -0.40
C ALA A 468 -11.12 -48.16 0.71
N LYS A 469 -10.04 -48.95 0.74
CA LYS A 469 -8.90 -48.74 1.66
C LYS A 469 -8.20 -47.39 1.47
N GLN A 470 -8.18 -46.87 0.25
CA GLN A 470 -7.60 -45.55 -0.03
C GLN A 470 -8.60 -44.43 0.28
N ASN A 471 -9.89 -44.65 -0.02
CA ASN A 471 -10.96 -43.69 0.23
C ASN A 471 -12.31 -44.40 0.36
N GLY A 472 -12.92 -44.33 1.55
CA GLY A 472 -14.18 -45.02 1.85
C GLY A 472 -15.37 -44.59 0.98
N TYR A 473 -15.38 -43.36 0.47
CA TYR A 473 -16.47 -42.87 -0.37
C TYR A 473 -16.48 -43.45 -1.79
N THR A 474 -15.46 -44.22 -2.18
CA THR A 474 -15.47 -44.99 -3.45
C THR A 474 -16.63 -45.98 -3.55
N LEU A 475 -17.23 -46.36 -2.41
CA LEU A 475 -18.44 -47.18 -2.33
C LEU A 475 -19.61 -46.64 -3.18
N LEU A 476 -19.70 -45.32 -3.36
CA LEU A 476 -20.68 -44.68 -4.26
C LEU A 476 -20.69 -45.29 -5.67
N PHE A 477 -19.51 -45.64 -6.19
CA PHE A 477 -19.31 -46.11 -7.55
C PHE A 477 -19.31 -47.64 -7.67
N ALA A 478 -19.34 -48.38 -6.56
CA ALA A 478 -19.43 -49.84 -6.59
C ALA A 478 -20.72 -50.30 -7.30
N SER A 479 -20.73 -51.52 -7.83
CA SER A 479 -21.97 -52.12 -8.34
C SER A 479 -23.02 -52.27 -7.23
N GLU A 480 -24.30 -52.34 -7.60
CA GLU A 480 -25.39 -52.49 -6.62
C GLU A 480 -25.25 -53.78 -5.81
N GLU A 481 -24.69 -54.85 -6.38
CA GLU A 481 -24.37 -56.08 -5.65
C GLU A 481 -23.27 -55.86 -4.59
N LEU A 482 -22.22 -55.11 -4.93
CA LEU A 482 -21.13 -54.80 -4.00
C LEU A 482 -21.52 -53.80 -2.90
N LYS A 483 -22.49 -52.92 -3.14
CA LYS A 483 -23.08 -52.06 -2.10
C LYS A 483 -23.87 -52.85 -1.04
N LYS A 484 -24.13 -54.14 -1.28
CA LYS A 484 -24.67 -55.10 -0.30
C LYS A 484 -23.58 -55.95 0.37
N ASP A 485 -22.34 -55.91 -0.11
CA ASP A 485 -21.24 -56.68 0.48
C ASP A 485 -20.82 -56.05 1.82
N LYS A 486 -21.20 -56.72 2.91
CA LYS A 486 -20.92 -56.26 4.28
C LYS A 486 -19.43 -56.00 4.52
N ALA A 487 -18.52 -56.80 3.96
CA ALA A 487 -17.09 -56.64 4.22
C ALA A 487 -16.52 -55.41 3.50
N LEU A 488 -16.94 -55.15 2.26
CA LEU A 488 -16.58 -53.93 1.54
C LEU A 488 -17.17 -52.69 2.21
N VAL A 489 -18.43 -52.73 2.61
CA VAL A 489 -19.09 -51.61 3.28
C VAL A 489 -18.44 -51.32 4.63
N LEU A 490 -18.10 -52.35 5.42
CA LEU A 490 -17.35 -52.18 6.66
C LEU A 490 -15.98 -51.54 6.43
N GLU A 491 -15.24 -51.98 5.41
CA GLU A 491 -13.94 -51.38 5.08
C GLU A 491 -14.09 -49.90 4.67
N ALA A 492 -15.08 -49.59 3.83
CA ALA A 492 -15.39 -48.23 3.41
C ALA A 492 -15.79 -47.34 4.60
N VAL A 493 -16.66 -47.86 5.48
CA VAL A 493 -17.09 -47.18 6.71
C VAL A 493 -15.94 -46.95 7.68
N LYS A 494 -15.02 -47.90 7.83
CA LYS A 494 -13.81 -47.75 8.67
C LYS A 494 -12.92 -46.60 8.20
N GLN A 495 -12.85 -46.39 6.89
CA GLN A 495 -12.08 -45.28 6.31
C GLN A 495 -12.86 -43.96 6.36
N ALA A 496 -14.18 -43.99 6.16
CA ALA A 496 -15.04 -42.82 6.27
C ALA A 496 -16.47 -43.23 6.69
N GLY A 497 -16.87 -42.93 7.93
CA GLY A 497 -18.19 -43.30 8.46
C GLY A 497 -19.39 -42.86 7.59
N GLY A 498 -19.30 -41.70 6.95
CA GLY A 498 -20.32 -41.21 6.02
C GLY A 498 -20.49 -42.02 4.73
N ALA A 499 -19.59 -42.96 4.42
CA ALA A 499 -19.74 -43.84 3.27
C ALA A 499 -20.98 -44.75 3.37
N LEU A 500 -21.51 -44.97 4.58
CA LEU A 500 -22.72 -45.75 4.83
C LEU A 500 -23.93 -45.25 4.02
N GLN A 501 -24.03 -43.95 3.72
CA GLN A 501 -25.13 -43.40 2.93
C GLN A 501 -25.23 -44.00 1.51
N TYR A 502 -24.14 -44.60 1.01
CA TYR A 502 -24.06 -45.24 -0.30
C TYR A 502 -24.25 -46.77 -0.24
N ALA A 503 -24.26 -47.35 0.96
CA ALA A 503 -24.60 -48.75 1.14
C ALA A 503 -26.09 -48.98 0.86
N SER A 504 -26.46 -50.23 0.58
CA SER A 504 -27.86 -50.60 0.48
C SER A 504 -28.62 -50.37 1.79
N LYS A 505 -29.90 -50.00 1.72
CA LYS A 505 -30.75 -49.77 2.90
C LYS A 505 -30.84 -51.00 3.84
N GLU A 506 -30.66 -52.21 3.29
CA GLU A 506 -30.55 -53.44 4.07
C GLU A 506 -29.43 -53.35 5.12
N LEU A 507 -28.29 -52.73 4.77
CA LEU A 507 -27.14 -52.54 5.68
C LEU A 507 -27.31 -51.38 6.65
N TRP A 508 -28.26 -50.47 6.42
CA TRP A 508 -28.65 -49.47 7.43
C TRP A 508 -29.42 -50.10 8.60
N SER A 509 -29.86 -51.34 8.45
CA SER A 509 -30.46 -52.17 9.50
C SER A 509 -29.46 -53.17 10.10
N ASP A 510 -28.23 -53.25 9.58
CA ASP A 510 -27.19 -54.11 10.13
C ASP A 510 -26.49 -53.40 11.31
N LYS A 511 -26.70 -53.93 12.51
CA LYS A 511 -26.20 -53.34 13.75
C LYS A 511 -24.67 -53.22 13.78
N ASP A 512 -23.93 -54.17 13.22
CA ASP A 512 -22.45 -54.12 13.27
C ASP A 512 -21.91 -52.99 12.40
N VAL A 513 -22.51 -52.81 11.22
CA VAL A 513 -22.13 -51.75 10.27
C VAL A 513 -22.45 -50.37 10.86
N VAL A 514 -23.66 -50.19 11.38
CA VAL A 514 -24.09 -48.91 11.97
C VAL A 514 -23.35 -48.62 13.29
N LEU A 515 -23.04 -49.64 14.09
CA LEU A 515 -22.24 -49.42 15.30
C LEU A 515 -20.83 -48.91 14.96
N GLU A 516 -20.22 -49.43 13.89
CA GLU A 516 -18.89 -48.99 13.47
C GLU A 516 -18.88 -47.56 12.93
N THR A 517 -19.96 -47.09 12.29
CA THR A 517 -20.11 -45.66 11.92
C THR A 517 -20.32 -44.79 13.16
N VAL A 518 -21.20 -45.21 14.07
CA VAL A 518 -21.54 -44.46 15.30
C VAL A 518 -20.33 -44.27 16.21
N LYS A 519 -19.43 -45.26 16.29
CA LYS A 519 -18.16 -45.14 17.05
C LYS A 519 -17.25 -44.02 16.53
N GLN A 520 -17.29 -43.73 15.22
CA GLN A 520 -16.51 -42.66 14.61
C GLN A 520 -17.23 -41.32 14.72
N ASP A 521 -18.53 -41.29 14.43
CA ASP A 521 -19.38 -40.10 14.48
C ASP A 521 -20.76 -40.45 15.03
N GLY A 522 -21.10 -39.92 16.21
CA GLY A 522 -22.39 -40.16 16.87
C GLY A 522 -23.59 -39.71 16.05
N TRP A 523 -23.43 -38.71 15.16
CA TRP A 523 -24.49 -38.24 14.26
C TRP A 523 -24.86 -39.28 13.19
N ALA A 524 -24.02 -40.29 12.97
CA ALA A 524 -24.31 -41.38 12.04
C ALA A 524 -25.56 -42.19 12.44
N LEU A 525 -26.03 -42.08 13.68
CA LEU A 525 -27.33 -42.62 14.10
C LEU A 525 -28.48 -42.15 13.21
N GLY A 526 -28.39 -40.95 12.62
CA GLY A 526 -29.39 -40.44 11.68
C GLY A 526 -29.64 -41.34 10.46
N TYR A 527 -28.63 -42.09 10.01
CA TYR A 527 -28.72 -43.03 8.89
C TYR A 527 -29.27 -44.40 9.27
N ALA A 528 -29.33 -44.73 10.56
CA ALA A 528 -29.83 -46.02 11.03
C ALA A 528 -31.32 -46.19 10.70
N SER A 529 -31.76 -47.43 10.53
CA SER A 529 -33.18 -47.76 10.38
C SER A 529 -33.99 -47.38 11.63
N ASP A 530 -35.30 -47.24 11.48
CA ASP A 530 -36.19 -46.90 12.60
C ASP A 530 -36.17 -47.96 13.70
N GLU A 531 -35.90 -49.23 13.38
CA GLU A 531 -35.70 -50.30 14.34
C GLU A 531 -34.42 -50.10 15.17
N LEU A 532 -33.31 -49.72 14.53
CA LEU A 532 -32.03 -49.47 15.23
C LEU A 532 -32.04 -48.16 16.02
N LYS A 533 -32.80 -47.15 15.60
CA LYS A 533 -33.04 -45.93 16.38
C LYS A 533 -33.81 -46.17 17.69
N LYS A 534 -34.42 -47.35 17.85
CA LYS A 534 -35.03 -47.83 19.11
C LYS A 534 -34.08 -48.71 19.93
N ASP A 535 -32.93 -49.11 19.39
CA ASP A 535 -31.94 -49.91 20.11
C ASP A 535 -31.20 -49.02 21.12
N LYS A 536 -31.61 -49.11 22.39
CA LYS A 536 -31.06 -48.30 23.48
C LYS A 536 -29.53 -48.39 23.57
N ALA A 537 -28.92 -49.55 23.34
CA ALA A 537 -27.47 -49.71 23.46
C ALA A 537 -26.72 -48.94 22.35
N LEU A 538 -27.23 -48.99 21.12
CA LEU A 538 -26.68 -48.23 20.00
C LEU A 538 -26.87 -46.72 20.19
N VAL A 539 -28.07 -46.29 20.61
CA VAL A 539 -28.34 -44.87 20.88
C VAL A 539 -27.46 -44.36 22.02
N LEU A 540 -27.25 -45.14 23.09
CA LEU A 540 -26.32 -44.77 24.17
C LEU A 540 -24.89 -44.58 23.66
N GLU A 541 -24.37 -45.44 22.78
CA GLU A 541 -23.05 -45.22 22.18
C GLU A 541 -23.03 -43.94 21.35
N ALA A 542 -24.09 -43.66 20.57
CA ALA A 542 -24.19 -42.45 19.76
C ALA A 542 -24.19 -41.17 20.60
N VAL A 543 -25.03 -41.08 21.63
CA VAL A 543 -25.14 -39.87 22.48
C VAL A 543 -23.89 -39.65 23.32
N LYS A 544 -23.19 -40.72 23.72
CA LYS A 544 -21.87 -40.64 24.38
C LYS A 544 -20.83 -39.98 23.49
N ARG A 545 -20.88 -40.23 22.18
CA ARG A 545 -19.99 -39.61 21.20
C ARG A 545 -20.41 -38.17 20.91
N ALA A 546 -21.68 -37.96 20.59
CA ALA A 546 -22.28 -36.66 20.28
C ALA A 546 -23.68 -36.54 20.91
N GLY A 547 -23.83 -35.70 21.94
CA GLY A 547 -25.09 -35.62 22.70
C GLY A 547 -26.29 -35.19 21.84
N GLY A 548 -26.09 -34.29 20.87
CA GLY A 548 -27.10 -33.91 19.90
C GLY A 548 -27.64 -35.05 19.01
N ALA A 549 -26.96 -36.21 18.93
CA ALA A 549 -27.47 -37.40 18.24
C ALA A 549 -28.82 -37.87 18.80
N LEU A 550 -29.20 -37.45 20.01
CA LEU A 550 -30.52 -37.65 20.60
C LEU A 550 -31.66 -37.20 19.67
N GLN A 551 -31.45 -36.18 18.82
CA GLN A 551 -32.45 -35.75 17.82
C GLN A 551 -32.91 -36.90 16.92
N SER A 552 -32.00 -37.82 16.58
CA SER A 552 -32.24 -38.96 15.70
C SER A 552 -32.79 -40.20 16.41
N ALA A 553 -32.80 -40.21 17.75
CA ALA A 553 -33.39 -41.30 18.53
C ALA A 553 -34.92 -41.33 18.38
N SER A 554 -35.51 -42.49 18.63
CA SER A 554 -36.97 -42.63 18.62
C SER A 554 -37.63 -41.80 19.74
N ASP A 555 -38.91 -41.47 19.57
CA ASP A 555 -39.67 -40.70 20.57
C ASP A 555 -39.77 -41.42 21.91
N GLU A 556 -39.72 -42.76 21.92
CA GLU A 556 -39.64 -43.54 23.17
C GLU A 556 -38.31 -43.31 23.90
N LEU A 557 -37.18 -43.27 23.19
CA LEU A 557 -35.86 -43.04 23.80
C LEU A 557 -35.60 -41.58 24.16
N LYS A 558 -36.25 -40.61 23.49
CA LYS A 558 -36.28 -39.20 23.92
C LYS A 558 -37.05 -38.98 25.24
N LYS A 559 -37.80 -39.98 25.70
CA LYS A 559 -38.46 -40.03 27.01
C LYS A 559 -37.70 -40.90 28.01
N ASP A 560 -36.69 -41.65 27.57
CA ASP A 560 -35.87 -42.48 28.45
C ASP A 560 -34.87 -41.59 29.20
N LYS A 561 -35.05 -41.48 30.51
CA LYS A 561 -34.24 -40.60 31.36
C LYS A 561 -32.75 -40.93 31.28
N GLU A 562 -32.36 -42.20 31.19
CA GLU A 562 -30.94 -42.60 31.13
C GLU A 562 -30.28 -42.10 29.84
N VAL A 563 -30.95 -42.29 28.70
CA VAL A 563 -30.46 -41.83 27.40
C VAL A 563 -30.33 -40.31 27.35
N VAL A 564 -31.37 -39.59 27.77
CA VAL A 564 -31.37 -38.12 27.76
C VAL A 564 -30.34 -37.55 28.72
N LEU A 565 -30.18 -38.15 29.91
CA LEU A 565 -29.20 -37.71 30.89
C LEU A 565 -27.77 -37.92 30.39
N GLU A 566 -27.48 -39.04 29.73
CA GLU A 566 -26.17 -39.28 29.10
C GLU A 566 -25.91 -38.30 27.94
N ALA A 567 -26.94 -37.97 27.15
CA ALA A 567 -26.86 -36.96 26.09
C ALA A 567 -26.59 -35.56 26.66
N ALA A 568 -27.32 -35.15 27.71
CA ALA A 568 -27.19 -33.86 28.38
C ALA A 568 -25.81 -33.67 29.03
N LYS A 569 -25.26 -34.73 29.65
CA LYS A 569 -23.88 -34.75 30.17
C LYS A 569 -22.85 -34.43 29.10
N ARG A 570 -23.07 -34.95 27.89
CA ARG A 570 -22.17 -34.77 26.76
C ARG A 570 -22.31 -33.37 26.16
N ASP A 571 -23.56 -32.97 25.93
CA ASP A 571 -23.96 -31.74 25.24
C ASP A 571 -25.26 -31.20 25.86
N GLY A 572 -25.20 -30.03 26.50
CA GLY A 572 -26.35 -29.44 27.20
C GLY A 572 -27.51 -29.09 26.25
N ASP A 573 -27.23 -28.82 24.97
CA ASP A 573 -28.26 -28.51 23.97
C ASP A 573 -29.11 -29.73 23.61
N ALA A 574 -28.68 -30.95 23.98
CA ALA A 574 -29.49 -32.15 23.84
C ALA A 574 -30.84 -32.04 24.57
N LEU A 575 -30.94 -31.19 25.60
CA LEU A 575 -32.20 -30.93 26.31
C LEU A 575 -33.31 -30.42 25.39
N LEU A 576 -32.98 -29.72 24.30
CA LEU A 576 -33.95 -29.28 23.28
C LEU A 576 -34.78 -30.44 22.74
N PHE A 577 -34.15 -31.60 22.54
CA PHE A 577 -34.76 -32.79 21.93
C PHE A 577 -35.41 -33.74 22.94
N ALA A 578 -35.21 -33.51 24.24
CA ALA A 578 -35.87 -34.27 25.28
C ALA A 578 -37.39 -34.06 25.27
N SER A 579 -38.13 -35.02 25.84
CA SER A 579 -39.57 -34.85 26.04
C SER A 579 -39.91 -33.71 26.99
N GLU A 580 -41.11 -33.13 26.86
CA GLU A 580 -41.60 -32.07 27.76
C GLU A 580 -41.67 -32.51 29.24
N GLU A 581 -41.78 -33.81 29.50
CA GLU A 581 -41.70 -34.38 30.84
C GLU A 581 -40.28 -34.29 31.40
N LEU A 582 -39.25 -34.63 30.60
CA LEU A 582 -37.86 -34.57 31.03
C LEU A 582 -37.30 -33.14 31.06
N LYS A 583 -37.86 -32.20 30.29
CA LYS A 583 -37.57 -30.75 30.43
C LYS A 583 -38.09 -30.15 31.76
N LYS A 584 -38.95 -30.89 32.48
CA LYS A 584 -39.39 -30.57 33.85
C LYS A 584 -38.63 -31.37 34.91
N ASP A 585 -37.86 -32.39 34.51
CA ASP A 585 -37.05 -33.18 35.44
C ASP A 585 -35.83 -32.36 35.85
N LYS A 586 -35.81 -31.96 37.14
CA LYS A 586 -34.76 -31.11 37.68
C LYS A 586 -33.36 -31.70 37.56
N GLU A 587 -33.21 -33.03 37.67
CA GLU A 587 -31.90 -33.69 37.57
C GLU A 587 -31.34 -33.59 36.14
N VAL A 588 -32.17 -33.90 35.14
CA VAL A 588 -31.80 -33.80 33.72
C VAL A 588 -31.43 -32.36 33.36
N VAL A 589 -32.27 -31.39 33.75
CA VAL A 589 -32.03 -29.97 33.47
C VAL A 589 -30.76 -29.48 34.17
N LEU A 590 -30.53 -29.85 35.43
CA LEU A 590 -29.30 -29.48 36.16
C LEU A 590 -28.05 -29.97 35.43
N GLU A 591 -28.06 -31.21 34.93
CA GLU A 591 -26.91 -31.75 34.22
C GLU A 591 -26.69 -31.06 32.87
N ALA A 592 -27.77 -30.71 32.16
CA ALA A 592 -27.70 -29.94 30.92
C ALA A 592 -27.14 -28.52 31.14
N VAL A 593 -27.63 -27.79 32.14
CA VAL A 593 -27.18 -26.40 32.40
C VAL A 593 -25.76 -26.33 32.97
N LYS A 594 -25.32 -27.36 33.70
CA LYS A 594 -23.90 -27.50 34.10
C LYS A 594 -22.98 -27.63 32.90
N ARG A 595 -23.46 -28.25 31.82
CA ARG A 595 -22.69 -28.47 30.59
C ARG A 595 -22.75 -27.26 29.66
N ASN A 596 -23.92 -26.62 29.54
CA ASN A 596 -24.13 -25.38 28.79
C ASN A 596 -25.27 -24.58 29.46
N GLY A 597 -24.96 -23.44 30.07
CA GLY A 597 -25.93 -22.62 30.81
C GLY A 597 -27.09 -22.12 29.96
N TYR A 598 -26.92 -22.00 28.64
CA TYR A 598 -28.01 -21.65 27.72
C TYR A 598 -29.07 -22.74 27.56
N ALA A 599 -28.79 -23.99 27.96
CA ALA A 599 -29.80 -25.03 28.01
C ALA A 599 -31.01 -24.66 28.90
N LEU A 600 -30.85 -23.68 29.80
CA LEU A 600 -31.94 -23.10 30.59
C LEU A 600 -33.09 -22.56 29.70
N GLU A 601 -32.82 -22.13 28.47
CA GLU A 601 -33.82 -21.72 27.49
C GLU A 601 -34.88 -22.82 27.24
N TYR A 602 -34.45 -24.09 27.26
CA TYR A 602 -35.30 -25.24 26.95
C TYR A 602 -35.96 -25.86 28.19
N ALA A 603 -35.57 -25.44 29.39
CA ALA A 603 -36.21 -25.87 30.62
C ALA A 603 -37.66 -25.35 30.72
N SER A 604 -38.47 -26.02 31.53
CA SER A 604 -39.84 -25.56 31.81
C SER A 604 -39.87 -24.21 32.52
N ASP A 605 -40.96 -23.46 32.38
CA ASP A 605 -41.15 -22.17 33.06
C ASP A 605 -41.08 -22.26 34.58
N GLU A 606 -41.38 -23.43 35.16
CA GLU A 606 -41.22 -23.72 36.59
C GLU A 606 -39.73 -23.77 36.97
N LEU A 607 -38.90 -24.46 36.20
CA LEU A 607 -37.46 -24.57 36.47
C LEU A 607 -36.68 -23.30 36.11
N LYS A 608 -37.17 -22.47 35.18
CA LYS A 608 -36.65 -21.12 34.93
C LYS A 608 -36.87 -20.14 36.10
N LYS A 609 -37.71 -20.52 37.07
CA LYS A 609 -37.93 -19.82 38.34
C LYS A 609 -37.23 -20.51 39.52
N ASP A 610 -36.73 -21.73 39.33
CA ASP A 610 -36.02 -22.47 40.36
C ASP A 610 -34.62 -21.86 40.55
N LYS A 611 -34.40 -21.28 41.73
CA LYS A 611 -33.16 -20.58 42.06
C LYS A 611 -31.93 -21.48 41.95
N GLU A 612 -32.01 -22.75 42.29
CA GLU A 612 -30.87 -23.68 42.23
C GLU A 612 -30.47 -23.95 40.77
N VAL A 613 -31.44 -24.23 39.91
CA VAL A 613 -31.21 -24.47 38.48
C VAL A 613 -30.63 -23.21 37.81
N VAL A 614 -31.22 -22.05 38.07
CA VAL A 614 -30.75 -20.78 37.50
C VAL A 614 -29.36 -20.43 38.02
N LEU A 615 -29.07 -20.61 39.31
CA LEU A 615 -27.73 -20.39 39.84
C LEU A 615 -26.71 -21.29 39.15
N GLU A 616 -27.01 -22.56 38.93
CA GLU A 616 -26.09 -23.47 38.26
C GLU A 616 -25.85 -23.09 36.78
N ALA A 617 -26.90 -22.66 36.07
CA ALA A 617 -26.80 -22.13 34.71
C ALA A 617 -25.95 -20.85 34.66
N VAL A 618 -26.18 -19.93 35.60
CA VAL A 618 -25.45 -18.66 35.70
C VAL A 618 -24.00 -18.91 36.05
N LYS A 619 -23.68 -19.87 36.93
CA LYS A 619 -22.30 -20.28 37.26
C LYS A 619 -21.53 -20.78 36.05
N GLU A 620 -22.16 -21.53 35.15
CA GLU A 620 -21.52 -21.92 33.89
C GLU A 620 -21.37 -20.70 32.97
N ARG A 621 -22.44 -19.93 32.80
CA ARG A 621 -22.44 -18.74 31.95
C ARG A 621 -23.47 -17.72 32.42
N TYR A 622 -22.99 -16.56 32.89
CA TYR A 622 -23.84 -15.52 33.47
C TYR A 622 -24.95 -15.01 32.53
N SER A 623 -24.71 -14.95 31.22
CA SER A 623 -25.69 -14.50 30.23
C SER A 623 -26.89 -15.43 30.10
N SER A 624 -26.84 -16.65 30.64
CA SER A 624 -28.01 -17.54 30.78
C SER A 624 -29.12 -16.92 31.63
N LEU A 625 -28.81 -15.94 32.48
CA LEU A 625 -29.78 -15.19 33.28
C LEU A 625 -30.90 -14.58 32.41
N GLN A 626 -30.63 -14.30 31.14
CA GLN A 626 -31.64 -13.78 30.20
C GLN A 626 -32.85 -14.71 30.03
N PHE A 627 -32.68 -16.01 30.27
CA PHE A 627 -33.72 -17.03 30.16
C PHE A 627 -34.43 -17.31 31.49
N ALA A 628 -33.88 -16.83 32.61
CA ALA A 628 -34.51 -16.92 33.91
C ALA A 628 -35.70 -15.96 34.01
N SER A 629 -36.58 -16.20 34.99
CA SER A 629 -37.67 -15.26 35.28
C SER A 629 -37.13 -13.90 35.75
N GLN A 630 -37.85 -12.82 35.43
CA GLN A 630 -37.48 -11.46 35.85
C GLN A 630 -37.45 -11.28 37.38
N GLU A 631 -38.10 -12.16 38.13
CA GLU A 631 -38.04 -12.14 39.60
C GLU A 631 -36.62 -12.47 40.10
N LEU A 632 -35.93 -13.40 39.43
CA LEU A 632 -34.56 -13.79 39.78
C LEU A 632 -33.50 -12.74 39.37
N TRP A 633 -33.84 -11.80 38.48
CA TRP A 633 -32.97 -10.64 38.18
C TRP A 633 -32.86 -9.67 39.36
N LYS A 634 -33.72 -9.82 40.37
CA LYS A 634 -33.69 -9.04 41.61
C LYS A 634 -33.19 -9.87 42.80
N ASP A 635 -32.94 -11.17 42.61
CA ASP A 635 -32.43 -12.03 43.67
C ASP A 635 -30.95 -11.72 43.89
N LYS A 636 -30.60 -11.36 45.14
CA LYS A 636 -29.25 -10.94 45.50
C LYS A 636 -28.21 -12.02 45.21
N ASP A 637 -28.50 -13.30 45.46
CA ASP A 637 -27.51 -14.37 45.30
C ASP A 637 -27.24 -14.65 43.82
N VAL A 638 -28.28 -14.63 42.99
CA VAL A 638 -28.16 -14.78 41.53
C VAL A 638 -27.36 -13.62 40.93
N VAL A 639 -27.68 -12.39 41.34
CA VAL A 639 -26.96 -11.20 40.88
C VAL A 639 -25.52 -11.19 41.35
N LEU A 640 -25.24 -11.58 42.60
CA LEU A 640 -23.87 -11.72 43.12
C LEU A 640 -23.05 -12.68 42.25
N GLU A 641 -23.61 -13.82 41.87
CA GLU A 641 -22.90 -14.77 41.00
C GLU A 641 -22.69 -14.22 39.59
N THR A 642 -23.63 -13.43 39.09
CA THR A 642 -23.53 -12.77 37.78
C THR A 642 -22.42 -11.73 37.77
N VAL A 643 -22.35 -10.84 38.77
CA VAL A 643 -21.34 -9.76 38.83
C VAL A 643 -19.94 -10.28 39.14
N LYS A 644 -19.79 -11.45 39.78
CA LYS A 644 -18.51 -12.14 39.94
C LYS A 644 -17.89 -12.55 38.61
N GLN A 645 -18.71 -12.84 37.60
CA GLN A 645 -18.24 -13.23 36.27
C GLN A 645 -18.06 -12.00 35.35
N ASP A 646 -19.00 -11.05 35.36
CA ASP A 646 -18.89 -9.77 34.64
C ASP A 646 -19.44 -8.62 35.48
N GLY A 647 -18.56 -7.79 36.03
CA GLY A 647 -18.92 -6.66 36.88
C GLY A 647 -19.78 -5.61 36.17
N ARG A 648 -19.79 -5.55 34.83
CA ARG A 648 -20.69 -4.66 34.08
C ARG A 648 -22.14 -5.12 34.12
N ALA A 649 -22.41 -6.37 34.51
CA ALA A 649 -23.78 -6.85 34.72
C ALA A 649 -24.54 -6.00 35.75
N LEU A 650 -23.83 -5.26 36.62
CA LEU A 650 -24.42 -4.27 37.53
C LEU A 650 -25.34 -3.28 36.79
N GLU A 651 -25.04 -2.93 35.53
CA GLU A 651 -25.87 -2.07 34.67
C GLU A 651 -27.33 -2.54 34.56
N TYR A 652 -27.55 -3.86 34.51
CA TYR A 652 -28.87 -4.45 34.26
C TYR A 652 -29.61 -4.83 35.54
N THR A 653 -28.98 -4.64 36.70
CA THR A 653 -29.60 -4.93 38.01
C THR A 653 -30.63 -3.87 38.42
N SER A 654 -31.48 -4.22 39.38
CA SER A 654 -32.50 -3.30 39.91
C SER A 654 -31.88 -2.13 40.66
N LYS A 655 -32.62 -1.03 40.81
CA LYS A 655 -32.14 0.17 41.51
C LYS A 655 -31.77 -0.13 42.97
N GLU A 656 -32.48 -1.08 43.59
CA GLU A 656 -32.21 -1.54 44.95
C GLU A 656 -30.84 -2.21 45.04
N LEU A 657 -30.49 -3.10 44.10
CA LEU A 657 -29.21 -3.81 44.08
C LEU A 657 -28.03 -2.93 43.63
N LYS A 658 -28.27 -1.93 42.78
CA LYS A 658 -27.27 -0.86 42.49
C LYS A 658 -26.93 0.00 43.71
N ASN A 659 -27.75 -0.07 44.75
CA ASN A 659 -27.53 0.58 46.04
C ASN A 659 -27.16 -0.44 47.14
N ASP A 660 -27.02 -1.73 46.83
CA ASP A 660 -26.56 -2.74 47.76
C ASP A 660 -25.02 -2.77 47.76
N LYS A 661 -24.44 -2.51 48.94
CA LYS A 661 -22.99 -2.37 49.10
C LYS A 661 -22.24 -3.65 48.72
N ASP A 662 -22.75 -4.83 49.07
CA ASP A 662 -22.05 -6.09 48.80
C ASP A 662 -22.03 -6.40 47.30
N VAL A 663 -23.16 -6.18 46.62
CA VAL A 663 -23.28 -6.39 45.17
C VAL A 663 -22.36 -5.44 44.40
N VAL A 664 -22.37 -4.15 44.74
CA VAL A 664 -21.51 -3.16 44.09
C VAL A 664 -20.04 -3.43 44.37
N LEU A 665 -19.70 -3.78 45.62
CA LEU A 665 -18.32 -4.09 46.00
C LEU A 665 -17.78 -5.29 45.21
N GLU A 666 -18.57 -6.36 45.05
CA GLU A 666 -18.18 -7.52 44.26
C GLU A 666 -18.04 -7.18 42.76
N ALA A 667 -18.96 -6.36 42.22
CA ALA A 667 -18.88 -5.89 40.84
C ALA A 667 -17.62 -5.07 40.56
N VAL A 668 -17.24 -4.14 41.45
CA VAL A 668 -16.03 -3.32 41.27
C VAL A 668 -14.73 -4.09 41.48
N LYS A 669 -14.72 -5.10 42.37
CA LYS A 669 -13.60 -6.06 42.50
C LYS A 669 -13.34 -6.81 41.19
N GLN A 670 -14.40 -7.22 40.51
CA GLN A 670 -14.32 -7.88 39.20
C GLN A 670 -13.85 -6.87 38.13
N ASN A 671 -14.55 -5.72 38.01
CA ASN A 671 -14.27 -4.65 37.05
C ASN A 671 -14.48 -3.27 37.68
N GLY A 672 -13.40 -2.52 37.90
CA GLY A 672 -13.46 -1.19 38.54
C GLY A 672 -14.35 -0.17 37.84
N LEU A 673 -14.56 -0.27 36.52
CA LEU A 673 -15.46 0.62 35.78
C LEU A 673 -16.94 0.35 36.05
N ALA A 674 -17.29 -0.74 36.74
CA ALA A 674 -18.65 -1.00 37.21
C ALA A 674 -19.16 0.10 38.15
N LEU A 675 -18.27 0.86 38.79
CA LEU A 675 -18.60 2.01 39.64
C LEU A 675 -19.53 3.01 38.94
N GLN A 676 -19.46 3.16 37.61
CA GLN A 676 -20.33 4.07 36.86
C GLN A 676 -21.84 3.75 37.03
N PHE A 677 -22.17 2.48 37.27
CA PHE A 677 -23.55 1.99 37.41
C PHE A 677 -24.04 1.96 38.86
N ALA A 678 -23.15 2.16 39.83
CA ALA A 678 -23.52 2.24 41.23
C ALA A 678 -24.39 3.48 41.51
N SER A 679 -25.14 3.44 42.62
CA SER A 679 -25.90 4.61 43.06
C SER A 679 -24.99 5.80 43.41
N GLU A 680 -25.53 7.02 43.31
CA GLU A 680 -24.81 8.24 43.73
C GLU A 680 -24.38 8.21 45.20
N MET A 681 -25.08 7.44 46.04
CA MET A 681 -24.70 7.23 47.43
C MET A 681 -23.43 6.38 47.54
N LEU A 682 -23.32 5.31 46.76
CA LEU A 682 -22.17 4.40 46.79
C LEU A 682 -20.96 4.95 46.02
N LYS A 683 -21.15 5.85 45.05
CA LYS A 683 -20.06 6.63 44.43
C LYS A 683 -19.37 7.62 45.39
N LYS A 684 -19.98 7.88 46.55
CA LYS A 684 -19.39 8.65 47.67
C LYS A 684 -18.80 7.76 48.76
N ASP A 685 -19.02 6.44 48.71
CA ASP A 685 -18.45 5.51 49.67
C ASP A 685 -16.96 5.30 49.32
N LYS A 686 -16.09 5.83 50.18
CA LYS A 686 -14.64 5.78 49.98
C LYS A 686 -14.11 4.35 49.85
N GLU A 687 -14.69 3.37 50.54
CA GLU A 687 -14.26 1.97 50.49
C GLU A 687 -14.50 1.37 49.10
N ILE A 688 -15.70 1.56 48.55
CA ILE A 688 -16.06 1.09 47.21
C ILE A 688 -15.21 1.77 46.15
N VAL A 689 -15.03 3.08 46.25
CA VAL A 689 -14.24 3.85 45.28
C VAL A 689 -12.76 3.43 45.34
N LEU A 690 -12.19 3.24 46.53
CA LEU A 690 -10.83 2.73 46.68
C LEU A 690 -10.65 1.37 46.03
N GLU A 691 -11.59 0.44 46.24
CA GLU A 691 -11.54 -0.87 45.60
C GLU A 691 -11.65 -0.77 44.07
N ALA A 692 -12.53 0.09 43.56
CA ALA A 692 -12.70 0.34 42.14
C ALA A 692 -11.44 0.90 41.48
N VAL A 693 -10.79 1.90 42.08
CA VAL A 693 -9.57 2.52 41.52
C VAL A 693 -8.35 1.61 41.62
N LYS A 694 -8.25 0.78 42.68
CA LYS A 694 -7.24 -0.29 42.78
C LYS A 694 -7.35 -1.26 41.63
N ARG A 695 -8.58 -1.62 41.25
CA ARG A 695 -8.83 -2.51 40.12
C ARG A 695 -8.52 -1.82 38.79
N ASN A 696 -9.05 -0.61 38.58
CA ASN A 696 -8.86 0.21 37.39
C ASN A 696 -8.81 1.72 37.75
N GLY A 697 -7.66 2.36 37.57
CA GLY A 697 -7.44 3.76 37.98
C GLY A 697 -8.41 4.77 37.31
N TYR A 698 -8.89 4.49 36.10
CA TYR A 698 -9.86 5.35 35.40
C TYR A 698 -11.26 5.33 36.05
N ALA A 699 -11.52 4.40 36.99
CA ALA A 699 -12.76 4.42 37.77
C ALA A 699 -12.94 5.73 38.57
N LEU A 700 -11.84 6.46 38.84
CA LEU A 700 -11.85 7.78 39.48
C LEU A 700 -12.78 8.78 38.76
N GLU A 701 -12.96 8.66 37.44
CA GLU A 701 -13.88 9.50 36.66
C GLU A 701 -15.32 9.47 37.21
N TYR A 702 -15.74 8.31 37.72
CA TYR A 702 -17.10 8.08 38.23
C TYR A 702 -17.24 8.31 39.74
N ALA A 703 -16.14 8.59 40.45
CA ALA A 703 -16.20 8.96 41.86
C ALA A 703 -16.87 10.33 42.03
N SER A 704 -17.39 10.59 43.23
CA SER A 704 -17.91 11.91 43.58
C SER A 704 -16.83 12.99 43.55
N ASP A 705 -17.23 14.25 43.34
CA ASP A 705 -16.29 15.39 43.35
C ASP A 705 -15.55 15.57 44.67
N GLU A 706 -16.13 15.08 45.78
CA GLU A 706 -15.49 15.04 47.10
C GLU A 706 -14.31 14.05 47.10
N LEU A 707 -14.50 12.85 46.55
CA LEU A 707 -13.45 11.82 46.50
C LEU A 707 -12.39 12.08 45.41
N LYS A 708 -12.73 12.83 44.36
CA LYS A 708 -11.75 13.35 43.39
C LYS A 708 -10.79 14.38 43.97
N LYS A 709 -11.09 14.91 45.17
CA LYS A 709 -10.22 15.78 45.96
C LYS A 709 -9.53 15.03 47.11
N ASP A 710 -9.89 13.77 47.36
CA ASP A 710 -9.26 12.97 48.39
C ASP A 710 -7.90 12.46 47.87
N LYS A 711 -6.82 12.97 48.44
CA LYS A 711 -5.46 12.66 48.02
C LYS A 711 -5.14 11.17 48.08
N GLU A 712 -5.68 10.42 49.04
CA GLU A 712 -5.44 8.98 49.17
C GLU A 712 -6.08 8.21 48.00
N VAL A 713 -7.33 8.54 47.68
CA VAL A 713 -8.05 7.92 46.56
C VAL A 713 -7.38 8.23 45.23
N VAL A 714 -7.00 9.49 45.02
CA VAL A 714 -6.34 9.91 43.78
C VAL A 714 -4.95 9.29 43.65
N LEU A 715 -4.16 9.24 44.73
CA LEU A 715 -2.85 8.56 44.73
C LEU A 715 -2.98 7.10 44.32
N GLU A 716 -3.96 6.38 44.88
CA GLU A 716 -4.18 4.97 44.53
C GLU A 716 -4.61 4.82 43.06
N ALA A 717 -5.45 5.72 42.55
CA ALA A 717 -5.88 5.73 41.15
C ALA A 717 -4.71 5.98 40.19
N VAL A 718 -3.87 7.00 40.46
CA VAL A 718 -2.74 7.33 39.57
C VAL A 718 -1.63 6.30 39.63
N LYS A 719 -1.40 5.65 40.79
CA LYS A 719 -0.52 4.48 40.91
C LYS A 719 -0.96 3.33 40.02
N ARG A 720 -2.27 3.16 39.84
CA ARG A 720 -2.82 2.11 38.99
C ARG A 720 -2.82 2.50 37.51
N ALA A 721 -3.16 3.75 37.18
CA ALA A 721 -3.15 4.28 35.83
C ALA A 721 -2.87 5.79 35.87
N GLY A 722 -1.72 6.24 35.37
CA GLY A 722 -1.30 7.65 35.44
C GLY A 722 -2.32 8.61 34.82
N GLY A 723 -2.97 8.21 33.72
CA GLY A 723 -4.03 8.99 33.05
C GLY A 723 -5.24 9.34 33.95
N ALA A 724 -5.43 8.64 35.07
CA ALA A 724 -6.46 8.98 36.06
C ALA A 724 -6.29 10.41 36.63
N LEU A 725 -5.08 10.99 36.54
CA LEU A 725 -4.82 12.38 36.94
C LEU A 725 -5.76 13.37 36.22
N GLN A 726 -6.20 13.09 35.00
CA GLN A 726 -7.15 13.94 34.27
C GLN A 726 -8.45 14.16 35.07
N SER A 727 -8.90 13.13 35.78
CA SER A 727 -10.14 13.13 36.57
C SER A 727 -9.96 13.69 37.99
N ALA A 728 -8.71 13.91 38.43
CA ALA A 728 -8.43 14.53 39.72
C ALA A 728 -8.83 16.02 39.75
N SER A 729 -9.03 16.55 40.95
CA SER A 729 -9.27 17.98 41.14
C SER A 729 -8.07 18.83 40.70
N ASP A 730 -8.32 20.09 40.35
CA ASP A 730 -7.26 21.03 39.95
C ASP A 730 -6.23 21.27 41.06
N GLU A 731 -6.63 21.09 42.33
CA GLU A 731 -5.73 21.17 43.48
C GLU A 731 -4.74 20.00 43.50
N LEU A 732 -5.21 18.76 43.26
CA LEU A 732 -4.34 17.58 43.25
C LEU A 732 -3.52 17.46 41.96
N LYS A 733 -3.94 18.10 40.85
CA LYS A 733 -3.12 18.29 39.65
C LYS A 733 -1.92 19.22 39.87
N LYS A 734 -1.91 19.96 40.99
CA LYS A 734 -0.79 20.77 41.47
C LYS A 734 0.00 20.09 42.59
N ASP A 735 -0.49 18.97 43.13
CA ASP A 735 0.21 18.26 44.19
C ASP A 735 1.38 17.48 43.59
N LYS A 736 2.60 17.87 43.98
CA LYS A 736 3.84 17.30 43.48
C LYS A 736 3.92 15.78 43.67
N GLU A 737 3.46 15.27 44.81
CA GLU A 737 3.52 13.84 45.11
C GLU A 737 2.59 13.04 44.19
N VAL A 738 1.36 13.52 44.00
CA VAL A 738 0.37 12.91 43.10
C VAL A 738 0.86 12.92 41.66
N VAL A 739 1.38 14.05 41.19
CA VAL A 739 1.87 14.19 39.82
C VAL A 739 3.11 13.33 39.59
N LEU A 740 4.06 13.29 40.52
CA LEU A 740 5.23 12.42 40.43
C LEU A 740 4.81 10.95 40.28
N GLU A 741 3.85 10.51 41.09
CA GLU A 741 3.39 9.12 41.04
C GLU A 741 2.65 8.81 39.74
N ALA A 742 1.87 9.77 39.21
CA ALA A 742 1.20 9.62 37.92
C ALA A 742 2.18 9.55 36.74
N VAL A 743 3.23 10.39 36.76
CA VAL A 743 4.29 10.45 35.73
C VAL A 743 5.12 9.17 35.70
N LYS A 744 5.32 8.51 36.85
CA LYS A 744 5.96 7.18 36.89
C LYS A 744 5.17 6.11 36.13
N GLN A 745 3.84 6.25 36.05
CA GLN A 745 2.96 5.25 35.42
C GLN A 745 2.66 5.55 33.95
N ASP A 746 2.42 6.81 33.59
CA ASP A 746 2.18 7.23 32.20
C ASP A 746 2.77 8.63 31.93
N ARG A 747 3.60 8.70 30.90
CA ARG A 747 4.42 9.85 30.52
C ARG A 747 3.65 10.99 29.85
N GLU A 748 2.52 10.71 29.19
CA GLU A 748 1.69 11.76 28.58
C GLU A 748 0.85 12.52 29.61
N VAL A 749 0.88 12.08 30.86
CA VAL A 749 0.08 12.64 31.95
C VAL A 749 0.55 14.02 32.37
N LEU A 750 1.79 14.38 32.04
CA LEU A 750 2.36 15.71 32.32
C LEU A 750 1.52 16.84 31.68
N LYS A 751 0.79 16.55 30.59
CA LYS A 751 -0.17 17.49 29.95
C LYS A 751 -1.38 17.83 30.83
N TYR A 752 -1.68 16.99 31.83
CA TYR A 752 -2.76 17.19 32.79
C TYR A 752 -2.27 17.81 34.11
N ALA A 753 -0.97 17.78 34.38
CA ALA A 753 -0.37 18.48 35.51
C ALA A 753 -0.43 20.00 35.31
N SER A 754 -0.39 20.77 36.40
CA SER A 754 -0.31 22.22 36.29
C SER A 754 1.02 22.66 35.65
N LYS A 755 0.97 23.78 34.90
CA LYS A 755 2.18 24.38 34.30
C LYS A 755 3.24 24.74 35.33
N GLU A 756 2.84 25.02 36.57
CA GLU A 756 3.74 25.30 37.70
C GLU A 756 4.66 24.10 38.01
N LEU A 757 4.17 22.86 37.85
CA LEU A 757 4.96 21.64 38.07
C LEU A 757 5.82 21.24 36.88
N TRP A 758 5.63 21.84 35.69
CA TRP A 758 6.56 21.68 34.56
C TRP A 758 7.92 22.30 34.85
N SER A 759 7.97 23.24 35.80
CA SER A 759 9.18 23.87 36.31
C SER A 759 9.73 23.18 37.57
N ASP A 760 9.10 22.10 38.06
CA ASP A 760 9.61 21.34 39.21
C ASP A 760 10.68 20.34 38.76
N LYS A 761 11.86 20.48 39.38
CA LYS A 761 13.06 19.70 39.04
C LYS A 761 12.87 18.20 39.21
N ASP A 762 12.17 17.75 40.25
CA ASP A 762 12.02 16.32 40.51
C ASP A 762 11.00 15.70 39.56
N VAL A 763 9.92 16.43 39.25
CA VAL A 763 8.89 16.02 38.28
C VAL A 763 9.48 15.90 36.88
N ALA A 764 10.22 16.92 36.45
CA ALA A 764 10.84 16.92 35.13
C ALA A 764 11.93 15.84 35.03
N LEU A 765 12.74 15.63 36.07
CA LEU A 765 13.76 14.58 36.08
C LEU A 765 13.15 13.19 35.96
N GLU A 766 12.07 12.91 36.69
CA GLU A 766 11.41 11.60 36.63
C GLU A 766 10.73 11.35 35.28
N ALA A 767 10.15 12.38 34.68
CA ALA A 767 9.61 12.30 33.31
C ALA A 767 10.70 11.98 32.27
N VAL A 768 11.88 12.58 32.42
CA VAL A 768 13.04 12.39 31.52
C VAL A 768 13.63 10.99 31.62
N LYS A 769 13.71 10.41 32.82
CA LYS A 769 14.16 9.02 33.00
C LYS A 769 13.29 8.00 32.25
N GLN A 770 11.99 8.29 32.13
CA GLN A 770 11.03 7.42 31.44
C GLN A 770 10.98 7.67 29.93
N ASN A 771 11.19 8.91 29.48
CA ASN A 771 11.28 9.30 28.07
C ASN A 771 12.12 10.58 27.87
N GLY A 772 13.21 10.51 27.11
CA GLY A 772 14.07 11.66 26.81
C GLY A 772 13.34 12.84 26.15
N TYR A 773 12.29 12.56 25.35
CA TYR A 773 11.44 13.58 24.72
C TYR A 773 10.61 14.40 25.71
N ALA A 774 10.48 13.97 26.97
CA ALA A 774 9.75 14.70 28.00
C ALA A 774 10.42 16.04 28.37
N LEU A 775 11.72 16.20 28.08
CA LEU A 775 12.48 17.43 28.31
C LEU A 775 11.89 18.64 27.55
N GLN A 776 11.18 18.42 26.44
CA GLN A 776 10.54 19.49 25.67
C GLN A 776 9.48 20.25 26.48
N PHE A 777 8.83 19.57 27.43
CA PHE A 777 7.74 20.10 28.25
C PHE A 777 8.25 20.78 29.53
N ALA A 778 9.53 20.62 29.87
CA ALA A 778 10.16 21.31 30.98
C ALA A 778 10.27 22.83 30.69
N SER A 779 10.37 23.64 31.74
CA SER A 779 10.63 25.08 31.57
C SER A 779 11.97 25.35 30.89
N GLU A 780 12.13 26.53 30.28
CA GLU A 780 13.40 26.92 29.65
C GLU A 780 14.56 27.00 30.65
N GLU A 781 14.30 27.34 31.92
CA GLU A 781 15.31 27.27 32.98
C GLU A 781 15.75 25.83 33.24
N LEU A 782 14.81 24.88 33.33
CA LEU A 782 15.12 23.48 33.59
C LEU A 782 15.80 22.80 32.40
N LYS A 783 15.41 23.10 31.16
CA LYS A 783 16.14 22.63 29.98
C LYS A 783 17.61 23.05 30.03
N LYS A 784 17.89 24.30 30.40
CA LYS A 784 19.25 24.80 30.57
C LYS A 784 20.00 24.13 31.73
N GLU A 785 19.31 23.83 32.83
CA GLU A 785 19.92 23.16 33.99
C GLU A 785 20.21 21.68 33.70
N PHE A 786 19.25 20.95 33.14
CA PHE A 786 19.40 19.54 32.74
C PHE A 786 20.40 19.37 31.60
N GLY A 787 20.40 20.31 30.66
CA GLY A 787 21.40 20.40 29.60
C GLY A 787 22.83 20.51 30.13
N LYS A 788 23.05 20.99 31.36
CA LYS A 788 24.39 21.05 31.99
C LYS A 788 24.73 19.80 32.80
N ASN A 789 23.76 18.95 33.10
CA ASN A 789 23.97 17.79 33.97
C ASN A 789 24.22 16.52 33.13
N LYS A 790 25.49 16.08 33.11
CA LYS A 790 25.92 14.89 32.35
C LYS A 790 25.09 13.64 32.65
N ASN A 791 24.80 13.35 33.92
CA ASN A 791 24.09 12.13 34.31
C ASN A 791 22.63 12.13 33.82
N ILE A 792 21.96 13.28 33.91
CA ILE A 792 20.58 13.44 33.41
C ILE A 792 20.57 13.29 31.89
N MET A 793 21.53 13.93 31.22
CA MET A 793 21.62 13.88 29.77
C MET A 793 21.93 12.47 29.27
N LEU A 794 22.83 11.73 29.93
CA LEU A 794 23.11 10.33 29.61
C LEU A 794 21.86 9.45 29.70
N GLU A 795 21.03 9.63 30.73
CA GLU A 795 19.78 8.87 30.86
C GLU A 795 18.76 9.26 29.78
N ALA A 796 18.70 10.55 29.43
CA ALA A 796 17.80 11.05 28.38
C ALA A 796 18.18 10.50 26.99
N VAL A 797 19.44 10.62 26.59
CA VAL A 797 19.91 10.21 25.25
C VAL A 797 19.89 8.70 25.04
N LYS A 798 20.02 7.90 26.10
CA LYS A 798 19.83 6.43 26.07
C LYS A 798 18.43 6.02 25.65
N ARG A 799 17.43 6.84 25.94
CA ARG A 799 16.02 6.56 25.61
C ARG A 799 15.65 7.18 24.28
N ASP A 800 16.14 8.39 24.02
CA ASP A 800 15.87 9.16 22.80
C ASP A 800 17.09 10.01 22.42
N GLY A 801 17.76 9.66 21.32
CA GLY A 801 18.97 10.33 20.85
C GLY A 801 18.78 11.81 20.51
N SER A 802 17.56 12.22 20.15
CA SER A 802 17.24 13.63 19.85
C SER A 802 17.36 14.55 21.07
N ALA A 803 17.33 13.99 22.29
CA ALA A 803 17.49 14.76 23.52
C ALA A 803 18.84 15.52 23.61
N LEU A 804 19.83 15.12 22.80
CA LEU A 804 21.11 15.82 22.67
C LEU A 804 20.95 17.28 22.20
N GLU A 805 19.86 17.62 21.51
CA GLU A 805 19.54 19.00 21.12
C GLU A 805 19.56 19.95 22.33
N TYR A 806 19.04 19.49 23.47
CA TYR A 806 18.90 20.27 24.69
C TYR A 806 20.15 20.23 25.58
N ALA A 807 21.19 19.52 25.19
CA ALA A 807 22.46 19.51 25.90
C ALA A 807 23.16 20.88 25.80
N SER A 808 23.82 21.27 26.89
CA SER A 808 24.70 22.42 26.92
C SER A 808 25.88 22.22 25.98
N ASP A 809 26.51 23.32 25.58
CA ASP A 809 27.68 23.28 24.70
C ASP A 809 28.84 22.45 25.30
N GLU A 810 28.94 22.35 26.62
CA GLU A 810 29.89 21.48 27.31
C GLU A 810 29.58 20.00 27.09
N LEU A 811 28.32 19.58 27.23
CA LEU A 811 27.92 18.18 27.05
C LEU A 811 27.81 17.76 25.58
N LYS A 812 27.53 18.69 24.67
CA LYS A 812 27.65 18.46 23.22
C LYS A 812 29.09 18.18 22.78
N LYS A 813 30.08 18.49 23.61
CA LYS A 813 31.50 18.12 23.46
C LYS A 813 31.88 16.87 24.26
N ASP A 814 31.01 16.37 25.12
CA ASP A 814 31.27 15.17 25.90
C ASP A 814 31.04 13.93 25.03
N LYS A 815 32.14 13.25 24.68
CA LYS A 815 32.12 12.09 23.78
C LYS A 815 31.20 10.98 24.26
N GLU A 816 31.12 10.74 25.57
CA GLU A 816 30.29 9.67 26.14
C GLU A 816 28.80 9.94 25.90
N VAL A 817 28.37 11.19 26.15
CA VAL A 817 26.97 11.62 25.95
C VAL A 817 26.59 11.53 24.47
N VAL A 818 27.42 12.08 23.59
CA VAL A 818 27.13 12.11 22.16
C VAL A 818 27.14 10.70 21.56
N LEU A 819 28.08 9.84 21.96
CA LEU A 819 28.19 8.48 21.44
C LEU A 819 26.95 7.65 21.81
N GLU A 820 26.40 7.83 23.01
CA GLU A 820 25.18 7.16 23.41
C GLU A 820 23.94 7.70 22.68
N ALA A 821 23.91 9.00 22.37
CA ALA A 821 22.85 9.61 21.56
C ALA A 821 22.84 9.08 20.12
N VAL A 822 23.99 9.04 19.44
CA VAL A 822 24.08 8.61 18.04
C VAL A 822 23.86 7.12 17.83
N LYS A 823 24.10 6.29 18.87
CA LYS A 823 23.72 4.86 18.85
C LYS A 823 22.21 4.67 18.78
N GLN A 824 21.46 5.57 19.41
CA GLN A 824 20.00 5.50 19.46
C GLN A 824 19.36 6.15 18.24
N ASP A 825 19.90 7.29 17.78
CA ASP A 825 19.46 8.00 16.58
C ASP A 825 20.65 8.65 15.86
N GLY A 826 20.97 8.21 14.63
CA GLY A 826 22.07 8.74 13.84
C GLY A 826 21.97 10.25 13.53
N TRP A 827 20.75 10.81 13.52
CA TRP A 827 20.54 12.26 13.32
C TRP A 827 21.05 13.09 14.49
N ALA A 828 21.23 12.49 15.67
CA ALA A 828 21.77 13.17 16.84
C ALA A 828 23.17 13.76 16.59
N LEU A 829 23.92 13.22 15.61
CA LEU A 829 25.21 13.78 15.21
C LEU A 829 25.12 15.26 14.79
N GLY A 830 23.97 15.70 14.25
CA GLY A 830 23.73 17.10 13.91
C GLY A 830 23.87 18.05 15.09
N TYR A 831 23.52 17.60 16.31
CA TYR A 831 23.58 18.38 17.54
C TYR A 831 24.93 18.31 18.27
N ALA A 832 25.82 17.40 17.87
CA ALA A 832 27.16 17.28 18.45
C ALA A 832 28.02 18.51 18.14
N SER A 833 29.04 18.73 18.98
CA SER A 833 30.03 19.77 18.73
C SER A 833 30.84 19.51 17.46
N ASP A 834 31.42 20.56 16.89
CA ASP A 834 32.30 20.46 15.73
C ASP A 834 33.55 19.60 15.98
N GLU A 835 33.97 19.48 17.26
CA GLU A 835 35.07 18.60 17.68
C GLU A 835 34.66 17.12 17.56
N LEU A 836 33.45 16.75 17.99
CA LEU A 836 32.98 15.37 17.95
C LEU A 836 32.46 14.95 16.57
N LYS A 837 32.04 15.90 15.73
CA LYS A 837 31.82 15.67 14.29
C LYS A 837 33.10 15.32 13.54
N LYS A 838 34.27 15.51 14.16
CA LYS A 838 35.60 15.05 13.69
C LYS A 838 36.06 13.78 14.40
N ASP A 839 35.30 13.24 15.34
CA ASP A 839 35.64 11.99 16.02
C ASP A 839 35.15 10.80 15.20
N LYS A 840 36.10 9.99 14.71
CA LYS A 840 35.83 8.86 13.82
C LYS A 840 34.88 7.84 14.42
N GLU A 841 34.99 7.58 15.73
CA GLU A 841 34.17 6.58 16.41
C GLU A 841 32.72 7.04 16.49
N VAL A 842 32.50 8.31 16.86
CA VAL A 842 31.17 8.91 16.97
C VAL A 842 30.47 8.93 15.61
N VAL A 843 31.17 9.40 14.57
CA VAL A 843 30.59 9.49 13.21
C VAL A 843 30.30 8.09 12.66
N LEU A 844 31.19 7.11 12.86
CA LEU A 844 30.97 5.74 12.40
C LEU A 844 29.71 5.14 13.03
N GLU A 845 29.51 5.35 14.33
CA GLU A 845 28.34 4.81 15.03
C GLU A 845 27.03 5.48 14.58
N ALA A 846 27.05 6.78 14.30
CA ALA A 846 25.91 7.48 13.71
C ALA A 846 25.55 6.94 12.31
N VAL A 847 26.55 6.70 11.46
CA VAL A 847 26.38 6.20 10.08
C VAL A 847 25.83 4.76 10.05
N LYS A 848 26.13 3.93 11.06
CA LYS A 848 25.52 2.60 11.19
C LYS A 848 24.00 2.67 11.35
N GLN A 849 23.49 3.68 12.06
CA GLN A 849 22.05 3.87 12.26
C GLN A 849 21.39 4.51 11.04
N ASP A 850 22.01 5.53 10.44
CA ASP A 850 21.54 6.18 9.22
C ASP A 850 22.72 6.77 8.43
N TYR A 851 22.93 6.32 7.19
CA TYR A 851 24.03 6.79 6.35
C TYR A 851 23.99 8.30 6.07
N ARG A 852 22.81 8.93 6.17
CA ARG A 852 22.65 10.38 6.01
C ARG A 852 23.30 11.17 7.13
N ALA A 853 23.57 10.55 8.28
CA ALA A 853 24.33 11.18 9.35
C ALA A 853 25.71 11.66 8.89
N LEU A 854 26.28 11.04 7.84
CA LEU A 854 27.56 11.44 7.27
C LEU A 854 27.57 12.90 6.77
N SER A 855 26.43 13.48 6.41
CA SER A 855 26.36 14.91 6.04
C SER A 855 26.62 15.88 7.19
N TYR A 856 26.56 15.40 8.44
CA TYR A 856 26.90 16.18 9.62
C TYR A 856 28.35 15.98 10.08
N ALA A 857 29.07 15.03 9.49
CA ALA A 857 30.48 14.80 9.80
C ALA A 857 31.36 15.93 9.26
N SER A 858 32.59 16.01 9.78
CA SER A 858 33.59 16.90 9.21
C SER A 858 34.06 16.41 7.82
N LYS A 859 34.51 17.33 6.98
CA LYS A 859 35.08 17.04 5.64
C LYS A 859 36.23 16.01 5.66
N GLU A 860 36.96 15.92 6.76
CA GLU A 860 38.04 14.93 6.93
C GLU A 860 37.46 13.51 7.06
N LEU A 861 36.35 13.35 7.79
CA LEU A 861 35.70 12.06 8.04
C LEU A 861 34.65 11.67 7.01
N GLU A 862 34.08 12.63 6.27
CA GLU A 862 33.28 12.37 5.06
C GLU A 862 34.03 11.45 4.09
N ASN A 863 35.37 11.51 4.10
CA ASN A 863 36.28 10.73 3.27
C ASN A 863 37.03 9.63 4.04
N ASP A 864 36.61 9.29 5.25
CA ASP A 864 37.23 8.20 6.00
C ASP A 864 36.85 6.83 5.43
N LYS A 865 37.84 5.98 5.22
CA LYS A 865 37.70 4.65 4.63
C LYS A 865 36.65 3.78 5.32
N ASP A 866 36.64 3.74 6.64
CA ASP A 866 35.81 2.79 7.38
C ASP A 866 34.37 3.32 7.47
N ILE A 867 34.21 4.64 7.61
CA ILE A 867 32.91 5.31 7.66
C ILE A 867 32.19 5.22 6.30
N VAL A 868 32.89 5.55 5.22
CA VAL A 868 32.34 5.48 3.85
C VAL A 868 31.99 4.04 3.48
N LEU A 869 32.81 3.06 3.91
CA LEU A 869 32.52 1.64 3.70
C LEU A 869 31.23 1.19 4.41
N GLU A 870 30.99 1.69 5.63
CA GLU A 870 29.76 1.40 6.35
C GLU A 870 28.54 2.04 5.67
N ALA A 871 28.67 3.29 5.20
CA ALA A 871 27.64 3.97 4.44
C ALA A 871 27.27 3.24 3.13
N PHE A 872 28.22 2.56 2.47
CA PHE A 872 27.94 1.78 1.25
C PHE A 872 26.97 0.61 1.43
N LYS A 873 26.84 0.08 2.66
CA LYS A 873 25.89 -1.01 2.93
C LYS A 873 24.44 -0.59 2.70
N TRP A 874 24.13 0.70 2.75
CA TRP A 874 22.80 1.26 2.55
C TRP A 874 22.54 1.64 1.08
N TYR A 875 21.99 0.71 0.28
CA TYR A 875 21.48 0.90 -1.10
C TYR A 875 22.35 1.71 -2.09
N GLY A 876 23.66 1.88 -1.85
CA GLY A 876 24.55 2.72 -2.67
C GLY A 876 24.57 4.22 -2.30
N GLY A 877 23.87 4.65 -1.25
CA GLY A 877 23.78 6.05 -0.82
C GLY A 877 25.09 6.66 -0.29
N GLY A 878 26.11 5.83 0.00
CA GLY A 878 27.44 6.27 0.43
C GLY A 878 28.35 6.84 -0.68
N LEU A 879 28.05 6.57 -1.96
CA LEU A 879 28.90 6.98 -3.11
C LEU A 879 29.03 8.49 -3.26
N GLN A 880 28.01 9.24 -2.87
CA GLN A 880 28.04 10.71 -2.93
C GLN A 880 29.07 11.33 -1.96
N PHE A 881 29.54 10.58 -0.96
CA PHE A 881 30.47 11.07 0.06
C PHE A 881 31.92 10.59 -0.15
N ALA A 882 32.16 9.59 -0.99
CA ALA A 882 33.49 9.02 -1.21
C ALA A 882 34.35 9.88 -2.15
N SER A 883 35.46 10.45 -1.67
CA SER A 883 36.42 11.15 -2.53
C SER A 883 37.10 10.22 -3.53
N GLU A 884 37.45 10.78 -4.68
CA GLU A 884 38.22 10.12 -5.73
C GLU A 884 39.55 9.54 -5.22
N GLU A 885 40.22 10.24 -4.30
CA GLU A 885 41.49 9.79 -3.74
C GLU A 885 41.34 8.52 -2.87
N LEU A 886 40.32 8.49 -2.01
CA LEU A 886 39.99 7.32 -1.18
C LEU A 886 39.64 6.11 -2.05
N MET A 887 38.79 6.35 -3.05
CA MET A 887 38.37 5.32 -4.00
C MET A 887 39.58 4.71 -4.71
N LYS A 888 40.57 5.51 -5.13
CA LYS A 888 41.76 5.01 -5.87
C LYS A 888 42.82 4.36 -4.99
N LYS A 889 43.17 4.99 -3.88
CA LYS A 889 44.34 4.57 -3.08
C LYS A 889 44.03 3.43 -2.12
N GLU A 890 42.80 3.38 -1.60
CA GLU A 890 42.41 2.45 -0.54
C GLU A 890 41.42 1.38 -1.03
N PHE A 891 40.23 1.79 -1.46
CA PHE A 891 39.21 0.84 -1.93
C PHE A 891 39.66 0.15 -3.23
N GLY A 892 40.32 0.92 -4.09
CA GLY A 892 40.89 0.49 -5.36
C GLY A 892 41.84 -0.70 -5.28
N LYS A 893 42.51 -0.91 -4.16
CA LYS A 893 43.52 -1.95 -3.99
C LYS A 893 43.01 -3.21 -3.29
N ASN A 894 41.82 -3.15 -2.69
CA ASN A 894 41.28 -4.26 -1.90
C ASN A 894 40.14 -4.96 -2.66
N LYS A 895 40.37 -6.22 -3.06
CA LYS A 895 39.42 -7.03 -3.82
C LYS A 895 38.03 -7.10 -3.16
N ASN A 896 37.99 -7.39 -1.86
CA ASN A 896 36.73 -7.60 -1.14
C ASN A 896 35.92 -6.32 -1.03
N ILE A 897 36.59 -5.20 -0.74
CA ILE A 897 35.93 -3.89 -0.70
C ILE A 897 35.42 -3.54 -2.09
N MET A 898 36.26 -3.70 -3.12
CA MET A 898 35.88 -3.38 -4.50
C MET A 898 34.67 -4.20 -4.96
N LEU A 899 34.59 -5.49 -4.62
CA LEU A 899 33.42 -6.33 -4.92
C LEU A 899 32.14 -5.78 -4.30
N GLU A 900 32.17 -5.35 -3.04
CA GLU A 900 30.99 -4.78 -2.38
C GLU A 900 30.56 -3.44 -2.99
N VAL A 901 31.53 -2.61 -3.39
CA VAL A 901 31.26 -1.33 -4.04
C VAL A 901 30.67 -1.53 -5.45
N VAL A 902 31.29 -2.36 -6.30
CA VAL A 902 30.85 -2.54 -7.70
C VAL A 902 29.52 -3.26 -7.85
N LYS A 903 29.11 -4.08 -6.87
CA LYS A 903 27.76 -4.67 -6.81
C LYS A 903 26.66 -3.61 -6.75
N ARG A 904 26.95 -2.45 -6.15
CA ARG A 904 25.99 -1.36 -5.98
C ARG A 904 26.12 -0.34 -7.12
N ASP A 905 27.35 -0.04 -7.53
CA ASP A 905 27.67 0.85 -8.66
C ASP A 905 28.87 0.34 -9.50
N GLY A 906 28.58 -0.14 -10.72
CA GLY A 906 29.58 -0.72 -11.62
C GLY A 906 30.68 0.26 -12.04
N TRP A 907 30.42 1.57 -12.09
CA TRP A 907 31.39 2.59 -12.47
C TRP A 907 32.54 2.76 -11.47
N ALA A 908 32.38 2.24 -10.24
CA ALA A 908 33.42 2.28 -9.23
C ALA A 908 34.69 1.51 -9.65
N LEU A 909 34.60 0.61 -10.64
CA LEU A 909 35.74 -0.13 -11.19
C LEU A 909 36.86 0.79 -11.72
N GLN A 910 36.54 2.02 -12.14
CA GLN A 910 37.54 3.00 -12.58
C GLN A 910 38.62 3.29 -11.54
N PHE A 911 38.23 3.19 -10.27
CA PHE A 911 39.11 3.46 -9.13
C PHE A 911 39.90 2.22 -8.69
N ALA A 912 39.62 1.05 -9.25
CA ALA A 912 40.38 -0.16 -8.99
C ALA A 912 41.84 -0.05 -9.45
N SER A 913 42.71 -0.76 -8.73
CA SER A 913 44.13 -0.94 -9.06
C SER A 913 44.28 -1.83 -10.28
N ASP A 914 45.42 -1.76 -10.95
CA ASP A 914 45.68 -2.54 -12.15
C ASP A 914 45.58 -4.05 -11.92
N GLU A 915 45.85 -4.52 -10.70
CA GLU A 915 45.66 -5.91 -10.31
C GLU A 915 44.17 -6.30 -10.26
N LEU A 916 43.32 -5.50 -9.62
CA LEU A 916 41.88 -5.78 -9.54
C LEU A 916 41.16 -5.57 -10.88
N LYS A 917 41.68 -4.67 -11.72
CA LYS A 917 41.23 -4.50 -13.11
C LYS A 917 41.56 -5.70 -14.00
N ARG A 918 42.47 -6.58 -13.55
CA ARG A 918 42.74 -7.91 -14.16
C ARG A 918 41.94 -9.05 -13.50
N ASP A 919 41.28 -8.79 -12.37
CA ASP A 919 40.54 -9.82 -11.66
C ASP A 919 39.17 -10.05 -12.33
N ARG A 920 39.00 -11.24 -12.93
CA ARG A 920 37.78 -11.60 -13.66
C ARG A 920 36.52 -11.47 -12.81
N GLU A 921 36.58 -11.80 -11.53
CA GLU A 921 35.41 -11.80 -10.65
C GLU A 921 34.97 -10.37 -10.36
N VAL A 922 35.92 -9.49 -10.01
CA VAL A 922 35.65 -8.06 -9.76
C VAL A 922 35.06 -7.39 -10.99
N VAL A 923 35.67 -7.61 -12.15
CA VAL A 923 35.25 -6.97 -13.40
C VAL A 923 33.88 -7.49 -13.85
N LEU A 924 33.59 -8.79 -13.74
CA LEU A 924 32.27 -9.32 -14.10
C LEU A 924 31.17 -8.82 -13.16
N GLU A 925 31.45 -8.69 -11.86
CA GLU A 925 30.48 -8.18 -10.91
C GLU A 925 30.13 -6.71 -11.19
N ALA A 926 31.11 -5.90 -11.58
CA ALA A 926 30.88 -4.53 -12.06
C ALA A 926 30.03 -4.50 -13.34
N VAL A 927 30.36 -5.35 -14.31
CA VAL A 927 29.66 -5.45 -15.60
C VAL A 927 28.20 -5.91 -15.46
N LYS A 928 27.89 -6.74 -14.45
CA LYS A 928 26.49 -7.10 -14.15
C LYS A 928 25.64 -5.90 -13.79
N ARG A 929 26.27 -4.85 -13.22
CA ARG A 929 25.59 -3.62 -12.81
C ARG A 929 25.57 -2.59 -13.93
N ASP A 930 26.69 -2.39 -14.62
CA ASP A 930 26.85 -1.51 -15.78
C ASP A 930 27.97 -2.02 -16.70
N GLY A 931 27.65 -2.38 -17.93
CA GLY A 931 28.58 -2.88 -18.94
C GLY A 931 29.71 -1.92 -19.30
N SER A 932 29.51 -0.61 -19.11
CA SER A 932 30.51 0.43 -19.38
C SER A 932 31.71 0.35 -18.44
N ALA A 933 31.57 -0.32 -17.29
CA ALA A 933 32.65 -0.53 -16.35
C ALA A 933 33.89 -1.20 -16.99
N LEU A 934 33.68 -1.98 -18.06
CA LEU A 934 34.74 -2.66 -18.80
C LEU A 934 35.79 -1.73 -19.42
N GLU A 935 35.47 -0.44 -19.62
CA GLU A 935 36.44 0.59 -20.01
C GLU A 935 37.69 0.57 -19.13
N TYR A 936 37.49 0.30 -17.84
CA TYR A 936 38.52 0.37 -16.83
C TYR A 936 39.20 -0.98 -16.57
N ALA A 937 38.73 -2.07 -17.18
CA ALA A 937 39.38 -3.37 -17.06
C ALA A 937 40.72 -3.41 -17.81
N SER A 938 41.57 -4.35 -17.44
CA SER A 938 42.85 -4.58 -18.12
C SER A 938 42.67 -4.98 -19.59
N ASP A 939 43.67 -4.63 -20.41
CA ASP A 939 43.69 -5.00 -21.83
C ASP A 939 43.66 -6.53 -22.02
N GLU A 940 44.25 -7.29 -21.09
CA GLU A 940 44.25 -8.75 -21.10
C GLU A 940 42.83 -9.33 -21.01
N LEU A 941 42.01 -8.84 -20.06
CA LEU A 941 40.62 -9.26 -19.94
C LEU A 941 39.76 -8.77 -21.11
N ARG A 942 40.00 -7.55 -21.57
CA ARG A 942 39.35 -6.99 -22.76
C ARG A 942 39.73 -7.73 -24.04
N GLY A 943 40.86 -8.43 -24.05
CA GLY A 943 41.33 -9.31 -25.14
C GLY A 943 40.96 -10.78 -24.97
N ASP A 944 40.44 -11.19 -23.81
CA ASP A 944 40.04 -12.57 -23.59
C ASP A 944 38.67 -12.84 -24.20
N ARG A 945 38.67 -13.62 -25.28
CA ARG A 945 37.47 -14.00 -26.04
C ARG A 945 36.37 -14.58 -25.16
N LYS A 946 36.70 -15.48 -24.24
CA LYS A 946 35.70 -16.18 -23.42
C LYS A 946 35.13 -15.24 -22.36
N PHE A 947 35.99 -14.41 -21.76
CA PHE A 947 35.60 -13.41 -20.80
C PHE A 947 34.67 -12.36 -21.43
N MET A 948 35.05 -11.80 -22.59
CA MET A 948 34.25 -10.78 -23.25
C MET A 948 32.90 -11.30 -23.76
N LEU A 949 32.80 -12.57 -24.15
CA LEU A 949 31.51 -13.19 -24.46
C LEU A 949 30.64 -13.35 -23.20
N GLU A 950 31.24 -13.60 -22.04
CA GLU A 950 30.53 -13.71 -20.78
C GLU A 950 30.06 -12.33 -20.28
N ALA A 951 30.92 -11.32 -20.36
CA ALA A 951 30.60 -9.93 -20.06
C ALA A 951 29.46 -9.40 -20.95
N ALA A 952 29.56 -9.62 -22.26
CA ALA A 952 28.55 -9.23 -23.25
C ALA A 952 27.16 -9.85 -23.04
N LYS A 953 27.10 -11.02 -22.38
CA LYS A 953 25.83 -11.66 -22.01
C LYS A 953 25.16 -11.00 -20.81
N ARG A 954 25.94 -10.35 -19.94
CA ARG A 954 25.43 -9.66 -18.74
C ARG A 954 24.96 -8.26 -19.11
N ASP A 955 25.76 -7.53 -19.89
CA ASP A 955 25.42 -6.23 -20.44
C ASP A 955 26.09 -6.06 -21.82
N GLY A 956 25.34 -5.59 -22.83
CA GLY A 956 25.83 -5.46 -24.21
C GLY A 956 26.82 -4.32 -24.41
N ASP A 957 26.77 -3.28 -23.58
CA ASP A 957 27.65 -2.10 -23.69
C ASP A 957 29.12 -2.45 -23.36
N ALA A 958 29.34 -3.58 -22.68
CA ALA A 958 30.64 -4.22 -22.47
C ALA A 958 31.49 -4.32 -23.75
N LEU A 959 30.84 -4.55 -24.90
CA LEU A 959 31.49 -4.84 -26.16
C LEU A 959 32.17 -3.64 -26.81
N LEU A 960 31.80 -2.42 -26.42
CA LEU A 960 32.48 -1.19 -26.83
C LEU A 960 33.96 -1.21 -26.44
N PHE A 961 34.27 -1.90 -25.35
CA PHE A 961 35.58 -1.93 -24.73
C PHE A 961 36.36 -3.22 -25.03
N ALA A 962 35.93 -4.07 -25.96
CA ALA A 962 36.75 -5.20 -26.38
C ALA A 962 38.12 -4.74 -26.95
N SER A 963 39.14 -5.61 -26.92
CA SER A 963 40.43 -5.32 -27.55
C SER A 963 40.32 -5.18 -29.06
N GLU A 964 41.21 -4.40 -29.68
CA GLU A 964 41.23 -4.19 -31.13
C GLU A 964 41.45 -5.48 -31.94
N GLU A 965 42.11 -6.47 -31.36
CA GLU A 965 42.29 -7.79 -31.99
C GLU A 965 40.98 -8.58 -32.01
N LEU A 966 40.27 -8.65 -30.87
CA LEU A 966 38.95 -9.28 -30.81
C LEU A 966 37.93 -8.55 -31.68
N LYS A 967 38.01 -7.21 -31.73
CA LYS A 967 37.19 -6.38 -32.60
C LYS A 967 37.39 -6.61 -34.09
N LYS A 968 38.40 -7.39 -34.47
CA LYS A 968 38.68 -7.83 -35.85
C LYS A 968 38.50 -9.34 -36.03
N ASP A 969 38.35 -10.10 -34.94
CA ASP A 969 38.11 -11.55 -34.99
C ASP A 969 36.70 -11.84 -35.49
N LYS A 970 36.61 -12.28 -36.74
CA LYS A 970 35.36 -12.64 -37.42
C LYS A 970 34.55 -13.69 -36.66
N ALA A 971 35.20 -14.64 -36.00
CA ALA A 971 34.51 -15.69 -35.26
C ALA A 971 33.90 -15.13 -33.97
N PHE A 972 34.64 -14.28 -33.26
CA PHE A 972 34.15 -13.61 -32.04
C PHE A 972 33.00 -12.66 -32.35
N ILE A 973 33.13 -11.85 -33.41
CA ILE A 973 32.08 -10.96 -33.90
C ILE A 973 30.83 -11.76 -34.29
N SER A 974 30.98 -12.89 -34.97
CA SER A 974 29.85 -13.77 -35.31
C SER A 974 29.16 -14.35 -34.07
N GLU A 975 29.92 -14.70 -33.03
CA GLU A 975 29.37 -15.19 -31.76
C GLU A 975 28.67 -14.08 -30.95
N ILE A 976 29.19 -12.86 -30.96
CA ILE A 976 28.54 -11.69 -30.34
C ILE A 976 27.24 -11.34 -31.03
N ILE A 977 27.21 -11.32 -32.36
CA ILE A 977 26.00 -11.03 -33.14
C ILE A 977 24.90 -12.05 -32.84
N LYS A 978 25.27 -13.29 -32.48
CA LYS A 978 24.32 -14.31 -32.01
C LYS A 978 23.82 -14.07 -30.58
N ILE A 979 24.60 -13.41 -29.74
CA ILE A 979 24.24 -13.09 -28.35
C ILE A 979 23.40 -11.80 -28.28
N ASN A 980 23.79 -10.75 -29.02
CA ASN A 980 23.07 -9.48 -29.13
C ASN A 980 23.29 -8.83 -30.53
N PRO A 981 22.29 -8.85 -31.43
CA PRO A 981 22.42 -8.32 -32.81
C PRO A 981 22.55 -6.79 -32.90
N TYR A 982 22.17 -6.04 -31.86
CA TYR A 982 22.14 -4.57 -31.88
C TYR A 982 23.53 -3.91 -31.82
N ILE A 983 24.60 -4.67 -31.52
CA ILE A 983 26.00 -4.18 -31.54
C ILE A 983 26.43 -3.64 -32.92
N ILE A 984 25.75 -4.06 -33.99
CA ILE A 984 26.01 -3.62 -35.37
C ILE A 984 25.64 -2.14 -35.58
N LEU A 985 25.04 -1.46 -34.60
CA LEU A 985 24.81 0.00 -34.60
C LEU A 985 25.99 0.85 -34.13
N TYR A 986 26.73 0.35 -33.15
CA TYR A 986 27.88 1.02 -32.55
C TYR A 986 29.14 0.89 -33.46
N SER A 987 28.95 0.43 -34.70
CA SER A 987 29.88 -0.48 -35.40
C SER A 987 30.89 0.16 -36.34
N TYR A 988 30.81 1.46 -36.65
CA TYR A 988 31.79 2.05 -37.57
C TYR A 988 33.05 2.61 -36.87
N GLU A 989 33.03 2.77 -35.55
CA GLU A 989 34.20 3.18 -34.77
C GLU A 989 34.86 2.03 -33.97
N VAL A 990 34.13 0.94 -33.70
CA VAL A 990 34.54 -0.08 -32.69
C VAL A 990 34.98 -1.41 -33.31
N PHE A 991 34.47 -1.83 -34.47
CA PHE A 991 34.81 -3.11 -35.12
C PHE A 991 35.11 -2.88 -36.61
N ASP A 992 36.19 -3.47 -37.15
CA ASP A 992 36.55 -3.31 -38.56
C ASP A 992 35.75 -4.27 -39.44
N PHE A 993 34.59 -3.81 -39.89
CA PHE A 993 33.70 -4.56 -40.78
C PHE A 993 34.12 -4.53 -42.26
N SER A 994 35.19 -3.81 -42.63
CA SER A 994 35.66 -3.74 -44.02
C SER A 994 36.15 -5.09 -44.57
N TYR A 995 36.60 -5.99 -43.68
CA TYR A 995 36.98 -7.36 -44.01
C TYR A 995 35.79 -8.34 -44.08
N ILE A 996 34.59 -7.87 -43.75
CA ILE A 996 33.34 -8.52 -44.14
C ILE A 996 32.95 -7.89 -45.47
N SER A 997 33.67 -8.26 -46.52
CA SER A 997 33.47 -7.83 -47.92
C SER A 997 32.13 -8.28 -48.51
N ASN A 998 31.16 -8.57 -47.65
CA ASN A 998 29.88 -9.14 -47.97
C ASN A 998 28.98 -9.05 -46.73
N ILE A 999 28.65 -7.81 -46.33
CA ILE A 999 27.36 -7.55 -45.66
C ILE A 999 26.22 -7.99 -46.61
N SER A 1000 26.47 -8.05 -47.93
CA SER A 1000 25.73 -8.79 -48.96
C SER A 1000 25.76 -10.33 -48.77
N GLU A 1001 26.91 -10.97 -48.56
CA GLU A 1001 27.08 -12.34 -47.97
C GLU A 1001 26.13 -12.60 -46.79
N TYR A 1002 26.17 -11.70 -45.82
CA TYR A 1002 25.35 -11.81 -44.61
C TYR A 1002 23.87 -11.49 -44.88
N LYS A 1003 23.55 -10.63 -45.87
CA LYS A 1003 22.19 -10.37 -46.37
C LYS A 1003 21.63 -11.53 -47.20
N GLU A 1004 22.46 -12.27 -47.93
CA GLU A 1004 22.04 -13.41 -48.75
C GLU A 1004 21.92 -14.68 -47.92
N LYS A 1005 22.78 -14.88 -46.90
CA LYS A 1005 22.64 -16.01 -45.96
C LYS A 1005 21.66 -15.75 -44.82
N ASN A 1006 21.44 -14.49 -44.41
CA ASN A 1006 20.44 -14.10 -43.41
C ASN A 1006 19.56 -12.97 -43.95
N GLN A 1007 18.62 -13.33 -44.84
CA GLN A 1007 17.54 -12.42 -45.20
C GLN A 1007 16.71 -12.08 -43.95
N ASN A 1008 16.60 -10.77 -43.65
CA ASN A 1008 15.61 -10.07 -42.80
C ASN A 1008 16.00 -9.29 -41.53
N THR A 1009 17.23 -9.24 -41.02
CA THR A 1009 17.39 -8.71 -39.65
C THR A 1009 18.08 -7.35 -39.44
N ILE A 1010 18.65 -6.68 -40.45
CA ILE A 1010 19.34 -5.39 -40.19
C ILE A 1010 19.02 -4.33 -41.25
N ASN A 1011 18.00 -3.52 -40.97
CA ASN A 1011 17.64 -2.34 -41.75
C ASN A 1011 18.34 -1.09 -41.17
N LEU A 1012 19.26 -0.50 -41.93
CA LEU A 1012 20.09 0.64 -41.51
C LEU A 1012 19.26 1.88 -41.09
N SER A 1013 18.05 2.07 -41.66
CA SER A 1013 17.17 3.21 -41.32
C SER A 1013 16.44 3.04 -39.99
N ASN A 1014 16.06 1.81 -39.64
CA ASN A 1014 15.49 1.49 -38.31
C ASN A 1014 16.57 1.46 -37.24
N LEU A 1015 17.79 1.09 -37.63
CA LEU A 1015 18.99 1.23 -36.82
C LEU A 1015 19.23 2.72 -36.45
N LEU A 1016 19.30 3.64 -37.42
CA LEU A 1016 19.49 5.08 -37.15
C LEU A 1016 18.33 5.71 -36.37
N LYS A 1017 17.07 5.34 -36.64
CA LYS A 1017 15.88 5.80 -35.88
C LYS A 1017 15.89 5.33 -34.41
N LYS A 1018 16.46 4.15 -34.11
CA LYS A 1018 16.60 3.60 -32.76
C LYS A 1018 17.89 3.98 -32.04
N ALA A 1019 18.91 4.52 -32.73
CA ALA A 1019 20.15 5.00 -32.12
C ALA A 1019 20.04 6.44 -31.57
N VAL A 1020 19.18 7.28 -32.18
CA VAL A 1020 18.91 8.67 -31.77
C VAL A 1020 18.45 8.82 -30.30
N PRO A 1021 17.70 7.87 -29.69
CA PRO A 1021 17.33 7.94 -28.27
C PRO A 1021 18.44 7.54 -27.28
N HIS A 1022 19.46 6.79 -27.69
CA HIS A 1022 20.39 6.12 -26.75
C HIS A 1022 21.68 6.88 -26.42
N THR A 1023 21.84 8.14 -26.83
CA THR A 1023 22.98 8.98 -26.40
C THR A 1023 22.53 10.09 -25.47
N LEU A 1024 22.58 9.81 -24.17
CA LEU A 1024 22.10 10.68 -23.09
C LEU A 1024 23.07 11.79 -22.64
N SER A 1025 24.25 11.96 -23.26
CA SER A 1025 25.16 13.08 -22.97
C SER A 1025 25.36 13.96 -24.21
N GLY A 1026 24.81 15.19 -24.17
CA GLY A 1026 24.72 16.12 -25.30
C GLY A 1026 26.02 16.72 -25.87
N THR A 1027 27.19 16.11 -25.72
CA THR A 1027 28.49 16.69 -26.14
C THR A 1027 29.15 16.03 -27.35
N TYR A 1028 28.78 14.81 -27.74
CA TYR A 1028 29.39 14.10 -28.89
C TYR A 1028 28.82 14.50 -30.27
N LYS A 1029 27.72 15.27 -30.33
CA LYS A 1029 26.89 15.39 -31.55
C LYS A 1029 27.43 16.31 -32.66
N TYR A 1030 28.48 17.11 -32.42
CA TYR A 1030 28.88 18.20 -33.35
C TYR A 1030 29.97 17.80 -34.37
N LYS A 1031 30.88 16.89 -34.02
CA LYS A 1031 32.04 16.54 -34.88
C LYS A 1031 31.68 15.54 -35.99
N ASP A 1032 30.77 14.61 -35.72
CA ASP A 1032 30.54 13.45 -36.59
C ASP A 1032 29.70 13.79 -37.82
N LEU A 1033 28.69 14.65 -37.68
CA LEU A 1033 27.89 15.15 -38.80
C LEU A 1033 28.66 16.15 -39.67
N LYS A 1034 29.55 16.97 -39.08
CA LYS A 1034 30.37 17.95 -39.80
C LYS A 1034 31.39 17.28 -40.73
N ASN A 1035 32.06 16.22 -40.25
CA ASN A 1035 33.01 15.43 -41.03
C ASN A 1035 32.36 14.66 -42.19
N LEU A 1036 31.06 14.39 -42.12
CA LEU A 1036 30.26 13.76 -43.18
C LEU A 1036 29.98 14.70 -44.36
N ILE A 1037 29.91 16.01 -44.12
CA ILE A 1037 29.40 17.00 -45.09
C ILE A 1037 30.53 17.79 -45.77
N ASP A 1038 31.68 17.97 -45.12
CA ASP A 1038 32.78 18.83 -45.60
C ASP A 1038 33.57 18.27 -46.81
N LYS A 1039 33.29 17.05 -47.31
CA LYS A 1039 34.15 16.38 -48.30
C LYS A 1039 33.64 16.25 -49.74
N SER A 1040 32.35 16.43 -50.06
CA SER A 1040 31.92 16.41 -51.48
C SER A 1040 30.56 17.09 -51.76
N ASN A 1041 30.41 17.63 -52.98
CA ASN A 1041 29.13 18.17 -53.48
C ASN A 1041 28.03 17.09 -53.64
N GLU A 1042 28.40 15.81 -53.63
CA GLU A 1042 27.49 14.67 -53.82
C GLU A 1042 26.83 14.24 -52.50
N ASP A 1043 27.56 14.33 -51.38
CA ASP A 1043 27.02 14.07 -50.04
C ASP A 1043 26.02 15.15 -49.60
N LYS A 1044 26.25 16.42 -49.98
CA LYS A 1044 25.26 17.50 -49.81
C LYS A 1044 23.97 17.21 -50.58
N GLN A 1045 24.05 16.67 -51.80
CA GLN A 1045 22.87 16.32 -52.62
C GLN A 1045 22.13 15.08 -52.08
N ASN A 1046 22.84 14.07 -51.57
CA ASN A 1046 22.21 12.91 -50.95
C ASN A 1046 21.50 13.28 -49.64
N LEU A 1047 22.12 14.12 -48.82
CA LEU A 1047 21.50 14.64 -47.59
C LEU A 1047 20.26 15.49 -47.92
N ILE A 1048 20.33 16.36 -48.94
CA ILE A 1048 19.16 17.09 -49.44
C ILE A 1048 18.07 16.11 -49.91
N SER A 1049 18.41 15.02 -50.61
CA SER A 1049 17.42 14.03 -51.06
C SER A 1049 16.74 13.29 -49.90
N ILE A 1050 17.46 13.05 -48.80
CA ILE A 1050 16.95 12.42 -47.58
C ILE A 1050 16.04 13.39 -46.82
N LEU A 1051 16.47 14.64 -46.66
CA LEU A 1051 15.71 15.69 -45.96
C LEU A 1051 14.44 16.11 -46.72
N VAL A 1052 14.46 16.02 -48.05
CA VAL A 1052 13.28 16.22 -48.90
C VAL A 1052 12.29 15.07 -48.75
N LYS A 1053 12.76 13.82 -48.56
CA LYS A 1053 11.92 12.62 -48.38
C LYS A 1053 11.39 12.44 -46.96
N GLU A 1054 12.15 12.83 -45.94
CA GLU A 1054 11.73 12.82 -44.53
C GLU A 1054 11.94 14.20 -43.89
N PRO A 1055 10.98 15.13 -44.03
CA PRO A 1055 11.08 16.52 -43.57
C PRO A 1055 11.21 16.68 -42.05
N ASP A 1056 10.74 15.71 -41.27
CA ASP A 1056 10.82 15.78 -39.80
C ASP A 1056 12.27 15.75 -39.27
N LEU A 1057 13.23 15.33 -40.08
CA LEU A 1057 14.66 15.39 -39.76
C LEU A 1057 15.21 16.83 -39.79
N LEU A 1058 14.49 17.79 -40.38
CA LEU A 1058 14.85 19.21 -40.43
C LEU A 1058 15.00 19.86 -39.05
N LYS A 1059 14.28 19.35 -38.03
CA LYS A 1059 14.36 19.89 -36.66
C LYS A 1059 15.69 19.60 -35.97
N TYR A 1060 16.45 18.65 -36.48
CA TYR A 1060 17.74 18.20 -35.97
C TYR A 1060 18.93 18.72 -36.81
N ILE A 1061 18.68 19.53 -37.84
CA ILE A 1061 19.76 20.15 -38.63
C ILE A 1061 20.50 21.18 -37.77
N PRO A 1062 21.86 21.17 -37.78
CA PRO A 1062 22.67 22.11 -37.02
C PRO A 1062 22.41 23.58 -37.36
N TYR A 1063 22.64 24.47 -36.39
CA TYR A 1063 22.31 25.90 -36.46
C TYR A 1063 23.01 26.62 -37.64
N GLU A 1064 24.24 26.24 -37.99
CA GLU A 1064 25.01 26.91 -39.05
C GLU A 1064 24.40 26.72 -40.45
N PHE A 1065 23.74 25.58 -40.72
CA PHE A 1065 23.05 25.33 -42.00
C PHE A 1065 21.68 26.02 -42.07
N SER A 1066 21.11 26.42 -40.94
CA SER A 1066 19.81 27.11 -40.88
C SER A 1066 19.88 28.61 -41.22
N ASN A 1067 21.08 29.15 -41.43
CA ASN A 1067 21.32 30.51 -41.93
C ASN A 1067 21.99 30.53 -43.33
N ASP A 1068 22.27 29.37 -43.93
CA ASP A 1068 22.82 29.26 -45.29
C ASP A 1068 21.70 29.48 -46.32
N LYS A 1069 21.67 30.68 -46.89
CA LYS A 1069 20.64 31.13 -47.84
C LYS A 1069 20.62 30.30 -49.13
N GLU A 1070 21.76 29.78 -49.56
CA GLU A 1070 21.87 28.98 -50.79
C GLU A 1070 21.33 27.56 -50.57
N PHE A 1071 21.70 26.93 -49.45
CA PHE A 1071 21.19 25.63 -49.02
C PHE A 1071 19.67 25.65 -48.79
N ILE A 1072 19.15 26.70 -48.14
CA ILE A 1072 17.71 26.87 -47.89
C ILE A 1072 16.94 27.11 -49.19
N SER A 1073 17.50 27.90 -50.12
CA SER A 1073 16.86 28.14 -51.43
C SER A 1073 16.77 26.86 -52.27
N LEU A 1074 17.79 26.00 -52.23
CA LEU A 1074 17.81 24.70 -52.91
C LEU A 1074 16.76 23.73 -52.37
N ILE A 1075 16.61 23.65 -51.04
CA ILE A 1075 15.63 22.77 -50.38
C ILE A 1075 14.20 23.31 -50.57
N ALA A 1076 14.00 24.63 -50.44
CA ALA A 1076 12.69 25.26 -50.59
C ALA A 1076 12.10 25.12 -52.00
N LYS A 1077 12.96 25.00 -53.03
CA LYS A 1077 12.52 24.68 -54.41
C LYS A 1077 11.90 23.29 -54.55
N GLN A 1078 12.31 22.31 -53.74
CA GLN A 1078 11.81 20.92 -53.83
C GLN A 1078 10.69 20.61 -52.82
N ASN A 1079 10.61 21.33 -51.71
CA ASN A 1079 9.51 21.17 -50.75
C ASN A 1079 9.12 22.52 -50.11
N LYS A 1080 7.91 23.00 -50.43
CA LYS A 1080 7.41 24.34 -50.06
C LYS A 1080 7.04 24.47 -48.58
N ASP A 1081 6.81 23.36 -47.87
CA ASP A 1081 6.46 23.37 -46.44
C ASP A 1081 7.65 23.73 -45.53
N ILE A 1082 8.88 23.61 -46.05
CA ILE A 1082 10.10 24.09 -45.37
C ILE A 1082 10.03 25.58 -45.05
N ILE A 1083 9.32 26.38 -45.85
CA ILE A 1083 9.15 27.83 -45.63
C ILE A 1083 8.47 28.09 -44.28
N LYS A 1084 7.53 27.26 -43.82
CA LYS A 1084 6.92 27.39 -42.47
C LYS A 1084 7.92 27.12 -41.35
N PHE A 1085 8.90 26.24 -41.57
CA PHE A 1085 9.89 25.85 -40.57
C PHE A 1085 11.04 26.85 -40.48
N THR A 1086 11.53 27.36 -41.62
CA THR A 1086 12.55 28.42 -41.67
C THR A 1086 12.00 29.78 -41.25
N SER A 1087 10.70 30.07 -41.47
CA SER A 1087 10.04 31.31 -41.00
C SER A 1087 10.00 31.47 -39.46
N ARG A 1088 10.14 30.38 -38.69
CA ARG A 1088 10.30 30.46 -37.23
C ARG A 1088 11.71 30.81 -36.78
N ARG A 1089 12.73 30.63 -37.64
CA ARG A 1089 14.15 30.79 -37.30
C ARG A 1089 14.86 31.98 -38.00
N LEU A 1090 14.38 32.42 -39.16
CA LEU A 1090 14.85 33.60 -39.92
C LEU A 1090 14.00 34.87 -39.65
N GLN A 1091 13.44 34.98 -38.44
CA GLN A 1091 12.36 35.92 -38.06
C GLN A 1091 12.63 37.43 -38.29
N TYR A 1092 13.80 37.81 -38.81
CA TYR A 1092 14.23 39.20 -38.99
C TYR A 1092 14.65 39.59 -40.43
N ASP A 1093 14.54 38.69 -41.42
CA ASP A 1093 14.90 38.98 -42.84
C ASP A 1093 13.68 38.84 -43.77
N GLU A 1094 12.78 39.82 -43.69
CA GLU A 1094 11.52 39.84 -44.46
C GLU A 1094 11.73 39.92 -45.98
N GLU A 1095 12.82 40.54 -46.45
CA GLU A 1095 13.14 40.67 -47.88
C GLU A 1095 13.47 39.29 -48.50
N PHE A 1096 14.29 38.47 -47.84
CA PHE A 1096 14.62 37.14 -48.33
C PHE A 1096 13.41 36.18 -48.29
N ILE A 1097 12.58 36.26 -47.23
CA ILE A 1097 11.34 35.46 -47.15
C ILE A 1097 10.36 35.86 -48.25
N ASN A 1098 10.24 37.16 -48.57
CA ASN A 1098 9.40 37.63 -49.67
C ASN A 1098 9.96 37.25 -51.05
N SER A 1099 11.30 37.18 -51.23
CA SER A 1099 11.90 36.73 -52.50
C SER A 1099 11.70 35.23 -52.76
N ILE A 1100 11.60 34.42 -51.70
CA ILE A 1100 11.27 32.98 -51.80
C ILE A 1100 9.77 32.77 -52.06
N LYS A 1101 8.89 33.62 -51.49
CA LYS A 1101 7.42 33.52 -51.72
C LYS A 1101 6.97 33.98 -53.11
N ASN A 1102 7.72 34.89 -53.74
CA ASN A 1102 7.39 35.46 -55.05
C ASN A 1102 7.96 34.67 -56.24
N ASN A 1103 8.86 33.70 -56.02
CA ASN A 1103 9.29 32.69 -57.00
C ASN A 1103 8.61 31.35 -56.73
#